data_AF-A0A813Y3S1-F1
#
_entry.id   AF-A0A813Y3S1-F1
#
_cell.length_a   1.000
_cell.length_b   1.000
_cell.length_c   1.000
_cell.angle_alpha   90.00
_cell.angle_beta   90.00
_cell.angle_gamma   90.00
#
_symmetry.space_group_name_H-M   'P 1'
#
loop_
_entity.id
_entity.type
_entity.pdbx_description
1 polymer ?
#
loop_
_entity_poly.entity_id
_entity_poly.type
_entity_poly.pdbx_seq_one_letter_code
_entity_poly.pdbx_strand_id
1 'polypeptide(L)'
;MGNCVQQQQQQPQQTTNLTSSSSFDNISRTFRRNLLSNRFRTIRTFQPYNLNALIDETLSIIRTVVDTDQEPPHAMIVVSRIANREDRWLDVMIALIERIPIHDPLGATVIALLLDECSLPSKELLQQLIKRICSDNRSRIILLESIIDEYIKENNQQQLQKSIIETHINKDDNKNDINESIPIIIKQTYDIVDEHEHEKPNKISSSISNLCSSKRSTSTIKTNNTSNIQNQRKLDNVLHRERNTLVVLGCLAEKLVGPTSASMLNTIALEFIIDRVYLGIYNYSQLISLDFDDINYLSNYSSVLKIILFALIAIEKFSHSLESKHILLQSLTIQNEQSKMNVLEYYEPWAISNNCLKRQIGFYAQWLLDNVFILDYRRPSYEVIDHNYINVMLNDKDVSEYLKIGPDGLEARSDTVSFESVRCTFHVNTGVWYYEVLIVTDGVMQIGWATKQSKFLNHEGYGIGDDQYSIAYDGCRNLIWFGAKSIPHNNPAWKPGDIVGCLIDFDRREVIFSLNGRSLDPLRKLFSSTSAPITDGYFAAASFMSYQHCRFNFGSIPFRYPPTTVESYKTFNEYGYLSDDEKLILPKYKKLELLRSIKISEQDCILCVDDKANIMFKPCQHTGFCEQCALKLDLCPICRSEIQERSIITD
;
A
#
# COMPACT_ATOMS: atom_id res chain seq x y z
N MET A 1 9.51 -21.44 55.09
CA MET A 1 10.25 -21.64 56.35
C MET A 1 11.68 -22.04 55.99
N GLY A 2 12.69 -21.37 56.59
CA GLY A 2 14.03 -21.93 56.78
C GLY A 2 15.14 -21.51 55.79
N ASN A 3 15.84 -20.40 56.10
CA ASN A 3 17.17 -20.04 55.59
C ASN A 3 18.25 -21.02 56.08
N CYS A 4 19.37 -21.21 55.34
CA CYS A 4 20.71 -20.84 55.83
C CYS A 4 21.82 -20.98 54.75
N VAL A 5 22.80 -20.10 54.86
CA VAL A 5 23.99 -19.87 54.03
C VAL A 5 25.24 -20.21 54.87
N GLN A 6 26.31 -20.76 54.27
CA GLN A 6 27.75 -20.49 54.57
C GLN A 6 28.62 -21.36 53.63
N GLN A 7 29.33 -20.78 52.65
CA GLN A 7 30.71 -20.21 52.66
C GLN A 7 31.86 -21.22 52.82
N GLN A 8 32.69 -21.36 51.78
CA GLN A 8 34.17 -21.43 51.87
C GLN A 8 34.84 -21.10 50.51
N GLN A 9 35.72 -20.09 50.52
CA GLN A 9 36.80 -19.80 49.56
C GLN A 9 38.02 -20.71 49.94
N GLN A 10 38.99 -21.11 49.11
CA GLN A 10 39.89 -20.36 48.23
C GLN A 10 40.80 -21.34 47.40
N GLN A 11 41.31 -20.85 46.26
CA GLN A 11 42.11 -21.44 45.14
C GLN A 11 43.57 -21.87 45.51
N PRO A 12 44.53 -22.22 44.58
CA PRO A 12 44.53 -22.31 43.09
C PRO A 12 45.29 -23.52 42.45
N GLN A 13 45.01 -23.83 41.16
CA GLN A 13 46.00 -23.87 40.04
C GLN A 13 45.51 -24.65 38.77
N GLN A 14 45.56 -23.94 37.64
CA GLN A 14 45.77 -24.31 36.22
C GLN A 14 45.34 -25.69 35.67
N THR A 15 44.37 -25.71 34.75
CA THR A 15 44.18 -26.68 33.64
C THR A 15 43.22 -26.07 32.59
N THR A 16 43.70 -25.70 31.40
CA THR A 16 43.56 -26.38 30.09
C THR A 16 42.12 -26.51 29.54
N ASN A 17 41.88 -25.73 28.49
CA ASN A 17 40.85 -25.78 27.44
C ASN A 17 40.09 -27.10 27.27
N LEU A 18 38.75 -27.01 27.18
CA LEU A 18 37.88 -27.75 26.25
C LEU A 18 36.45 -27.19 26.33
N THR A 19 35.95 -26.58 25.25
CA THR A 19 34.50 -26.44 25.02
C THR A 19 34.22 -26.91 23.59
N SER A 20 33.57 -28.06 23.46
CA SER A 20 32.99 -28.55 22.20
C SER A 20 31.51 -28.17 22.18
N SER A 21 31.19 -27.32 21.22
CA SER A 21 29.91 -26.69 20.92
C SER A 21 28.84 -27.67 20.42
N SER A 22 27.64 -27.55 20.97
CA SER A 22 26.37 -27.97 20.38
C SER A 22 25.97 -27.02 19.24
N SER A 23 25.74 -27.59 18.06
CA SER A 23 25.40 -26.91 16.82
C SER A 23 23.89 -26.80 16.64
N PHE A 24 23.26 -25.83 17.30
CA PHE A 24 21.91 -25.32 17.00
C PHE A 24 21.76 -23.94 17.66
N ASP A 25 22.56 -22.97 17.20
CA ASP A 25 22.43 -21.56 17.61
C ASP A 25 23.31 -20.61 16.77
N ASN A 26 23.31 -20.76 15.44
CA ASN A 26 24.00 -19.84 14.54
C ASN A 26 23.32 -19.86 13.16
N ILE A 27 22.35 -18.98 12.92
CA ILE A 27 22.06 -18.22 11.67
C ILE A 27 20.98 -17.17 12.04
N SER A 28 21.31 -16.29 12.99
CA SER A 28 20.50 -15.08 13.28
C SER A 28 21.37 -13.97 13.88
N ARG A 29 22.69 -14.06 13.67
CA ARG A 29 23.70 -13.14 14.25
C ARG A 29 24.63 -12.51 13.22
N THR A 30 24.32 -12.62 11.93
CA THR A 30 25.16 -12.05 10.86
C THR A 30 24.85 -10.58 10.56
N PHE A 31 23.80 -9.99 11.15
CA PHE A 31 23.52 -8.54 11.08
C PHE A 31 23.91 -7.76 12.36
N ARG A 32 24.55 -8.41 13.34
CA ARG A 32 25.02 -7.78 14.58
C ARG A 32 26.43 -8.25 14.97
N ARG A 33 27.42 -7.99 14.12
CA ARG A 33 28.85 -7.79 14.50
C ARG A 33 29.69 -7.61 13.25
N ASN A 34 29.87 -6.36 12.83
CA ASN A 34 31.13 -5.85 12.26
C ASN A 34 31.17 -4.31 12.34
N LEU A 35 30.64 -3.76 13.43
CA LEU A 35 30.98 -2.42 13.87
C LEU A 35 32.13 -2.54 14.87
N LEU A 36 33.23 -1.83 14.58
CA LEU A 36 34.46 -1.66 15.35
C LEU A 36 35.58 -2.70 15.10
N SER A 37 36.40 -2.44 14.07
CA SER A 37 37.85 -2.52 14.25
C SER A 37 38.52 -1.25 13.71
N ASN A 38 39.35 -0.66 14.57
CA ASN A 38 40.03 0.60 14.39
C ASN A 38 40.98 0.59 13.19
N ARG A 39 40.85 1.57 12.28
CA ARG A 39 42.02 2.19 11.61
C ARG A 39 41.71 3.46 10.79
N PHE A 40 41.20 4.52 11.40
CA PHE A 40 41.44 5.89 10.88
C PHE A 40 41.50 6.91 12.02
N ARG A 41 42.68 7.01 12.64
CA ARG A 41 43.10 8.23 13.34
C ARG A 41 43.68 9.18 12.30
N THR A 42 42.86 10.08 11.75
CA THR A 42 43.29 11.46 11.49
C THR A 42 42.06 12.35 11.36
N ILE A 43 41.97 13.32 12.24
CA ILE A 43 40.96 14.38 12.25
C ILE A 43 41.08 15.14 10.91
N ARG A 44 40.13 14.92 10.01
CA ARG A 44 39.83 15.84 8.91
C ARG A 44 38.49 16.49 9.23
N THR A 45 38.49 17.81 9.30
CA THR A 45 37.31 18.67 9.34
C THR A 45 36.27 18.18 8.32
N PHE A 46 35.16 17.63 8.80
CA PHE A 46 34.06 17.17 7.95
C PHE A 46 33.45 18.38 7.23
N GLN A 47 33.39 18.31 5.89
CA GLN A 47 32.50 19.17 5.13
C GLN A 47 31.06 18.96 5.63
N PRO A 48 30.24 20.02 5.80
CA PRO A 48 28.85 19.83 6.17
C PRO A 48 28.13 19.12 5.02
N TYR A 49 27.80 17.84 5.18
CA TYR A 49 26.99 17.11 4.21
C TYR A 49 25.67 17.86 4.00
N ASN A 50 25.33 18.12 2.73
CA ASN A 50 24.06 18.74 2.36
C ASN A 50 22.96 17.68 2.42
N LEU A 51 22.24 17.62 3.54
CA LEU A 51 21.15 16.66 3.79
C LEU A 51 20.09 16.67 2.68
N ASN A 52 19.77 17.85 2.14
CA ASN A 52 18.81 18.00 1.05
C ASN A 52 19.31 17.33 -0.24
N ALA A 53 20.62 17.40 -0.53
CA ALA A 53 21.20 16.73 -1.68
C ALA A 53 21.18 15.20 -1.52
N LEU A 54 21.39 14.69 -0.30
CA LEU A 54 21.34 13.25 -0.01
C LEU A 54 19.92 12.67 -0.16
N ILE A 55 18.89 13.43 0.24
CA ILE A 55 17.49 13.01 0.07
C ILE A 55 17.12 12.97 -1.43
N ASP A 56 17.49 13.99 -2.19
CA ASP A 56 17.28 14.01 -3.64
C ASP A 56 18.00 12.86 -4.35
N GLU A 57 19.25 12.60 -3.95
CA GLU A 57 20.04 11.48 -4.46
C GLU A 57 19.35 10.15 -4.13
N THR A 58 18.83 10.00 -2.91
CA THR A 58 18.09 8.80 -2.50
C THR A 58 16.83 8.58 -3.36
N LEU A 59 16.03 9.63 -3.60
CA LEU A 59 14.86 9.58 -4.49
C LEU A 59 15.25 9.17 -5.91
N SER A 60 16.39 9.66 -6.42
CA SER A 60 16.87 9.31 -7.75
C SER A 60 17.36 7.86 -7.82
N ILE A 61 18.07 7.38 -6.80
CA ILE A 61 18.69 6.05 -6.80
C ILE A 61 17.64 4.95 -6.63
N ILE A 62 16.65 5.12 -5.74
CA ILE A 62 15.64 4.08 -5.46
C ILE A 62 14.86 3.69 -6.73
N ARG A 63 14.70 4.61 -7.69
CA ARG A 63 14.12 4.33 -9.01
C ARG A 63 14.95 3.36 -9.87
N THR A 64 16.24 3.24 -9.59
CA THR A 64 17.20 2.42 -10.32
C THR A 64 17.78 1.28 -9.50
N VAL A 65 17.39 1.13 -8.23
CA VAL A 65 17.82 -0.03 -7.42
C VAL A 65 17.14 -1.27 -8.01
N VAL A 66 17.98 -2.19 -8.46
CA VAL A 66 17.59 -3.37 -9.26
C VAL A 66 18.22 -4.65 -8.69
N ASP A 67 18.99 -4.56 -7.61
CA ASP A 67 19.77 -5.70 -7.11
C ASP A 67 19.65 -5.73 -5.58
N THR A 68 19.05 -6.79 -5.05
CA THR A 68 18.78 -6.99 -3.62
C THR A 68 20.04 -7.37 -2.84
N ASP A 69 21.10 -7.83 -3.53
CA ASP A 69 22.39 -8.16 -2.93
C ASP A 69 23.35 -6.95 -2.80
N GLN A 70 22.96 -5.77 -3.29
CA GLN A 70 23.78 -4.56 -3.18
C GLN A 70 23.62 -3.89 -1.81
N GLU A 71 24.74 -3.40 -1.26
CA GLU A 71 24.68 -2.54 -0.08
C GLU A 71 23.72 -1.35 -0.31
N PRO A 72 22.97 -0.91 0.72
CA PRO A 72 22.10 0.24 0.58
C PRO A 72 22.85 1.43 -0.03
N PRO A 73 22.20 2.23 -0.90
CA PRO A 73 22.84 3.38 -1.52
C PRO A 73 23.59 4.25 -0.51
N HIS A 74 24.80 4.71 -0.87
CA HIS A 74 25.65 5.49 0.04
C HIS A 74 24.91 6.69 0.65
N ALA A 75 24.05 7.36 -0.12
CA ALA A 75 23.21 8.45 0.38
C ALA A 75 22.30 8.02 1.55
N MET A 76 21.63 6.86 1.43
CA MET A 76 20.78 6.31 2.50
C MET A 76 21.60 5.98 3.76
N ILE A 77 22.78 5.37 3.58
CA ILE A 77 23.69 5.06 4.69
C ILE A 77 24.11 6.34 5.42
N VAL A 78 24.46 7.41 4.68
CA VAL A 78 24.85 8.69 5.28
C VAL A 78 23.67 9.33 6.00
N VAL A 79 22.46 9.33 5.42
CA VAL A 79 21.25 9.84 6.07
C VAL A 79 20.95 9.09 7.36
N SER A 80 20.98 7.75 7.35
CA SER A 80 20.79 6.93 8.55
C SER A 80 21.84 7.25 9.62
N ARG A 81 23.13 7.40 9.25
CA ARG A 81 24.18 7.81 10.19
C ARG A 81 23.94 9.19 10.81
N ILE A 82 23.41 10.15 10.05
CA ILE A 82 23.03 11.48 10.57
C ILE A 82 21.83 11.34 11.51
N ALA A 83 20.81 10.58 11.12
CA ALA A 83 19.61 10.36 11.92
C ALA A 83 19.90 9.64 13.24
N ASN A 84 20.90 8.75 13.28
CA ASN A 84 21.34 8.07 14.50
C ASN A 84 22.04 9.00 15.51
N ARG A 85 22.25 10.28 15.16
CA ARG A 85 22.71 11.29 16.12
C ARG A 85 21.53 12.07 16.68
N GLU A 86 21.37 12.04 18.00
CA GLU A 86 20.28 12.71 18.71
C GLU A 86 20.20 14.21 18.39
N ASP A 87 21.34 14.90 18.25
CA ASP A 87 21.44 16.33 17.93
C ASP A 87 21.02 16.69 16.50
N ARG A 88 20.95 15.71 15.60
CA ARG A 88 20.65 15.89 14.16
C ARG A 88 19.40 15.16 13.69
N TRP A 89 18.82 14.29 14.52
CA TRP A 89 17.65 13.49 14.18
C TRP A 89 16.49 14.36 13.69
N LEU A 90 16.21 15.47 14.39
CA LEU A 90 15.14 16.40 14.04
C LEU A 90 15.38 17.03 12.66
N ASP A 91 16.63 17.32 12.29
CA ASP A 91 16.96 17.88 10.96
C ASP A 91 16.61 16.89 9.86
N VAL A 92 16.88 15.59 10.07
CA VAL A 92 16.52 14.54 9.11
C VAL A 92 15.01 14.46 8.94
N MET A 93 14.25 14.42 10.05
CA MET A 93 12.78 14.36 9.98
C MET A 93 12.21 15.57 9.23
N ILE A 94 12.69 16.76 9.53
CA ILE A 94 12.22 17.99 8.87
C ILE A 94 12.60 18.00 7.39
N ALA A 95 13.81 17.57 7.04
CA ALA A 95 14.23 17.51 5.65
C ALA A 95 13.41 16.48 4.84
N LEU A 96 13.08 15.32 5.41
CA LEU A 96 12.16 14.36 4.78
C LEU A 96 10.79 14.98 4.52
N ILE A 97 10.29 15.77 5.47
CA ILE A 97 8.99 16.43 5.39
C ILE A 97 8.96 17.55 4.35
N GLU A 98 10.02 18.36 4.27
CA GLU A 98 10.07 19.55 3.41
C GLU A 98 10.59 19.28 1.99
N ARG A 99 11.23 18.12 1.74
CA ARG A 99 11.93 17.90 0.46
C ARG A 99 11.21 16.95 -0.50
N ILE A 100 10.48 15.98 0.03
CA ILE A 100 9.96 14.87 -0.77
C ILE A 100 8.65 15.26 -1.47
N PRO A 101 8.59 15.27 -2.83
CA PRO A 101 7.42 15.74 -3.55
C PRO A 101 6.19 14.85 -3.36
N ILE A 102 5.00 15.46 -3.28
CA ILE A 102 3.71 14.74 -3.12
C ILE A 102 3.30 13.92 -4.36
N HIS A 103 3.75 14.34 -5.54
CA HIS A 103 3.47 13.67 -6.80
C HIS A 103 4.52 12.62 -7.19
N ASP A 104 5.59 12.46 -6.39
CA ASP A 104 6.57 11.41 -6.65
C ASP A 104 5.97 10.03 -6.29
N PRO A 105 5.91 9.06 -7.23
CA PRO A 105 5.36 7.72 -7.00
C PRO A 105 6.04 6.94 -5.88
N LEU A 106 7.32 7.22 -5.61
CA LEU A 106 8.13 6.54 -4.59
C LEU A 106 8.38 7.43 -3.37
N GLY A 107 7.90 8.68 -3.36
CA GLY A 107 8.24 9.65 -2.32
C GLY A 107 7.91 9.16 -0.91
N ALA A 108 6.69 8.66 -0.69
CA ALA A 108 6.32 8.12 0.62
C ALA A 108 7.14 6.89 0.99
N THR A 109 7.42 6.02 0.02
CA THR A 109 8.25 4.82 0.20
C THR A 109 9.67 5.19 0.64
N VAL A 110 10.26 6.25 0.08
CA VAL A 110 11.58 6.74 0.49
C VAL A 110 11.59 7.20 1.96
N ILE A 111 10.54 7.89 2.41
CA ILE A 111 10.39 8.25 3.82
C ILE A 111 10.37 6.98 4.67
N ALA A 112 9.53 6.01 4.32
CA ALA A 112 9.38 4.78 5.08
C ALA A 112 10.69 3.99 5.17
N LEU A 113 11.38 3.78 4.04
CA LEU A 113 12.67 3.08 4.00
C LEU A 113 13.76 3.78 4.82
N LEU A 114 13.89 5.10 4.69
CA LEU A 114 14.89 5.85 5.45
C LEU A 114 14.60 5.81 6.94
N LEU A 115 13.33 5.89 7.33
CA LEU A 115 12.92 5.79 8.73
C LEU A 115 13.07 4.38 9.29
N ASP A 116 12.91 3.33 8.50
CA ASP A 116 13.04 1.94 8.94
C ASP A 116 14.47 1.61 9.44
N GLU A 117 15.48 2.26 8.85
CA GLU A 117 16.88 2.12 9.26
C GLU A 117 17.32 3.10 10.37
N CYS A 118 16.43 4.01 10.80
CA CYS A 118 16.75 4.99 11.84
C CYS A 118 16.53 4.44 13.25
N SER A 119 17.43 4.80 14.19
CA SER A 119 17.23 4.59 15.62
C SER A 119 15.98 5.29 16.13
N LEU A 120 15.33 4.69 17.12
CA LEU A 120 14.19 5.30 17.80
C LEU A 120 14.62 6.56 18.57
N PRO A 121 13.89 7.68 18.47
CA PRO A 121 14.19 8.92 19.18
C PRO A 121 13.84 8.83 20.68
N SER A 122 14.34 9.79 21.46
CA SER A 122 13.87 10.04 22.82
C SER A 122 12.45 10.64 22.82
N LYS A 123 11.74 10.50 23.95
CA LYS A 123 10.38 11.02 24.11
C LYS A 123 10.34 12.54 23.92
N GLU A 124 11.36 13.23 24.41
CA GLU A 124 11.52 14.68 24.30
C GLU A 124 11.66 15.11 22.84
N LEU A 125 12.47 14.40 22.05
CA LEU A 125 12.61 14.67 20.61
C LEU A 125 11.31 14.42 19.83
N LEU A 126 10.56 13.37 20.16
CA LEU A 126 9.25 13.11 19.56
C LEU A 126 8.26 14.26 19.83
N GLN A 127 8.20 14.72 21.08
CA GLN A 127 7.33 15.84 21.46
C GLN A 127 7.74 17.13 20.75
N GLN A 128 9.04 17.40 20.63
CA GLN A 128 9.56 18.55 19.88
C GLN A 128 9.18 18.46 18.39
N LEU A 129 9.33 17.29 17.78
CA LEU A 129 8.96 17.05 16.38
C LEU A 129 7.46 17.31 16.18
N ILE A 130 6.58 16.66 16.95
CA ILE A 130 5.13 16.80 16.82
C ILE A 130 4.71 18.25 16.94
N LYS A 131 5.21 18.95 17.97
CA LYS A 131 4.91 20.38 18.16
C LYS A 131 5.37 21.22 16.97
N ARG A 132 6.49 20.87 16.34
CA ARG A 132 7.04 21.59 15.19
C ARG A 132 6.29 21.32 13.88
N ILE A 133 5.85 20.09 13.64
CA ILE A 133 5.27 19.71 12.34
C ILE A 133 3.74 19.86 12.30
N CYS A 134 3.08 19.61 13.43
CA CYS A 134 1.62 19.66 13.57
C CYS A 134 1.09 21.02 14.07
N SER A 135 1.96 21.98 14.40
CA SER A 135 1.52 23.35 14.75
C SER A 135 0.97 24.11 13.54
N ASP A 136 0.23 25.19 13.83
CA ASP A 136 -0.49 26.00 12.83
C ASP A 136 -1.55 25.19 12.05
N ASN A 137 -2.16 24.24 12.75
CA ASN A 137 -3.09 23.28 12.18
C ASN A 137 -4.30 23.97 11.49
N ARG A 138 -4.95 24.90 12.19
CA ARG A 138 -6.16 25.58 11.72
C ARG A 138 -5.96 26.32 10.40
N SER A 139 -4.86 27.07 10.26
CA SER A 139 -4.56 27.84 9.04
C SER A 139 -4.37 26.92 7.83
N ARG A 140 -3.74 25.77 8.04
CA ARG A 140 -3.51 24.77 6.99
C ARG A 140 -4.80 24.07 6.58
N ILE A 141 -5.67 23.73 7.52
CA ILE A 141 -6.99 23.16 7.21
C ILE A 141 -7.82 24.11 6.36
N ILE A 142 -7.90 25.40 6.73
CA ILE A 142 -8.61 26.41 5.93
C ILE A 142 -8.07 26.48 4.49
N LEU A 143 -6.74 26.39 4.32
CA LEU A 143 -6.14 26.34 2.99
C LEU A 143 -6.56 25.07 2.22
N LEU A 144 -6.54 23.90 2.85
CA LEU A 144 -6.95 22.65 2.20
C LEU A 144 -8.44 22.65 1.85
N GLU A 145 -9.30 23.18 2.71
CA GLU A 145 -10.72 23.39 2.42
C GLU A 145 -10.92 24.32 1.21
N SER A 146 -10.15 25.42 1.13
CA SER A 146 -10.24 26.34 -0.02
C SER A 146 -9.88 25.68 -1.37
N ILE A 147 -8.96 24.69 -1.36
CA ILE A 147 -8.63 23.90 -2.55
C ILE A 147 -9.82 23.02 -2.96
N ILE A 148 -10.52 22.44 -1.99
CA ILE A 148 -11.71 21.65 -2.24
C ILE A 148 -12.82 22.53 -2.83
N ASP A 149 -13.04 23.71 -2.25
CA ASP A 149 -14.03 24.67 -2.75
C ASP A 149 -13.74 25.13 -4.18
N GLU A 150 -12.47 25.44 -4.48
CA GLU A 150 -12.03 25.79 -5.83
C GLU A 150 -12.32 24.65 -6.81
N TYR A 151 -11.98 23.41 -6.45
CA TYR A 151 -12.26 22.24 -7.27
C TYR A 151 -13.75 22.05 -7.53
N ILE A 152 -14.60 22.18 -6.50
CA ILE A 152 -16.04 22.04 -6.66
C ILE A 152 -16.58 23.14 -7.59
N LYS A 153 -16.12 24.38 -7.42
CA LYS A 153 -16.51 25.51 -8.26
C LYS A 153 -16.13 25.29 -9.73
N GLU A 154 -14.91 24.86 -10.01
CA GLU A 154 -14.44 24.55 -11.37
C GLU A 154 -15.28 23.45 -12.02
N ASN A 155 -15.60 22.39 -11.26
CA ASN A 155 -16.43 21.29 -11.77
C ASN A 155 -17.86 21.73 -12.10
N ASN A 156 -18.49 22.50 -11.20
CA ASN A 156 -19.83 23.03 -11.43
C ASN A 156 -19.88 23.92 -12.69
N GLN A 157 -18.84 24.72 -12.93
CA GLN A 157 -18.71 25.51 -14.15
C GLN A 157 -18.57 24.63 -15.41
N GLN A 158 -17.75 23.57 -15.36
CA GLN A 158 -17.57 22.66 -16.49
C GLN A 158 -18.85 21.88 -16.83
N GLN A 159 -19.60 21.42 -15.81
CA GLN A 159 -20.89 20.76 -16.02
C GLN A 159 -21.93 21.70 -16.65
N LEU A 160 -21.99 22.95 -16.18
CA LEU A 160 -22.85 23.97 -16.78
C LEU A 160 -22.48 24.26 -18.24
N GLN A 161 -21.18 24.32 -18.56
CA GLN A 161 -20.73 24.49 -19.95
C GLN A 161 -21.13 23.29 -20.82
N LYS A 162 -20.95 22.05 -20.34
CA LYS A 162 -21.37 20.83 -21.06
C LYS A 162 -22.87 20.82 -21.35
N SER A 163 -23.70 21.15 -20.36
CA SER A 163 -25.17 21.19 -20.54
C SER A 163 -25.62 22.29 -21.51
N ILE A 164 -24.95 23.44 -21.53
CA ILE A 164 -25.19 24.50 -22.52
C ILE A 164 -24.82 24.03 -23.94
N ILE A 165 -23.70 23.33 -24.10
CA ILE A 165 -23.27 22.80 -25.40
C ILE A 165 -24.24 21.72 -25.90
N GLU A 166 -24.64 20.77 -25.06
CA GLU A 166 -25.60 19.72 -25.43
C GLU A 166 -26.96 20.30 -25.82
N THR A 167 -27.42 21.35 -25.13
CA THR A 167 -28.65 22.06 -25.51
C THR A 167 -28.52 22.89 -26.79
N HIS A 168 -27.32 23.35 -27.16
CA HIS A 168 -27.08 24.00 -28.46
C HIS A 168 -26.99 23.00 -29.61
N ILE A 169 -26.29 21.87 -29.42
CA ILE A 169 -26.17 20.81 -30.43
C ILE A 169 -27.56 20.21 -30.76
N ASN A 170 -28.40 19.98 -29.74
CA ASN A 170 -29.76 19.49 -29.94
C ASN A 170 -30.72 20.51 -30.58
N LYS A 171 -30.33 21.80 -30.71
CA LYS A 171 -31.11 22.85 -31.37
C LYS A 171 -30.71 23.08 -32.83
N ASP A 172 -29.51 22.70 -33.25
CA ASP A 172 -29.07 22.83 -34.65
C ASP A 172 -29.76 21.81 -35.60
N ASP A 173 -30.46 20.80 -35.06
CA ASP A 173 -31.35 19.91 -35.83
C ASP A 173 -32.76 20.48 -36.07
N ASN A 174 -33.10 21.64 -35.48
CA ASN A 174 -34.35 22.35 -35.74
C ASN A 174 -34.07 23.84 -36.00
N LYS A 175 -33.59 24.15 -37.21
CA LYS A 175 -33.69 25.50 -37.78
C LYS A 175 -35.18 25.87 -37.84
N ASN A 176 -35.68 26.67 -36.90
CA ASN A 176 -36.69 27.71 -37.19
C ASN A 176 -37.11 28.65 -36.05
N ASP A 177 -36.58 28.61 -34.82
CA ASP A 177 -37.00 29.59 -33.80
C ASP A 177 -35.82 30.10 -32.94
N ILE A 178 -35.13 31.13 -33.42
CA ILE A 178 -33.93 31.68 -32.74
C ILE A 178 -34.21 32.99 -31.96
N ASN A 179 -35.39 33.61 -32.04
CA ASN A 179 -35.56 34.96 -31.48
C ASN A 179 -36.36 35.09 -30.17
N GLU A 180 -36.84 34.01 -29.54
CA GLU A 180 -37.65 34.13 -28.31
C GLU A 180 -37.00 33.59 -27.02
N SER A 181 -35.86 32.90 -27.07
CA SER A 181 -35.29 32.25 -25.87
C SER A 181 -34.01 32.87 -25.29
N ILE A 182 -33.40 33.85 -25.97
CA ILE A 182 -32.20 34.54 -25.47
C ILE A 182 -32.46 35.33 -24.17
N PRO A 183 -33.64 35.97 -23.96
CA PRO A 183 -33.91 36.69 -22.71
C PRO A 183 -34.12 35.78 -21.48
N ILE A 184 -34.48 34.51 -21.68
CA ILE A 184 -34.77 33.57 -20.58
C ILE A 184 -33.47 32.99 -19.99
N ILE A 185 -32.48 32.70 -20.86
CA ILE A 185 -31.18 32.17 -20.43
C ILE A 185 -30.37 33.23 -19.68
N ILE A 186 -30.42 34.50 -20.13
CA ILE A 186 -29.73 35.62 -19.46
C ILE A 186 -30.33 35.87 -18.06
N LYS A 187 -31.65 35.73 -17.89
CA LYS A 187 -32.29 35.94 -16.59
C LYS A 187 -31.88 34.87 -15.56
N GLN A 188 -31.69 33.62 -16.00
CA GLN A 188 -31.18 32.55 -15.14
C GLN A 188 -29.68 32.65 -14.84
N THR A 189 -28.89 33.36 -15.65
CA THR A 189 -27.47 33.60 -15.38
C THR A 189 -27.21 34.77 -14.42
N TYR A 190 -28.14 35.75 -14.35
CA TYR A 190 -28.01 36.91 -13.45
C TYR A 190 -28.54 36.65 -12.03
N ASP A 191 -29.48 35.71 -11.83
CA ASP A 191 -30.05 35.44 -10.49
C ASP A 191 -29.14 34.58 -9.58
N ILE A 192 -27.94 34.17 -10.04
CA ILE A 192 -26.98 33.35 -9.25
C ILE A 192 -25.67 34.12 -8.94
N VAL A 193 -25.47 35.31 -9.52
CA VAL A 193 -24.27 36.12 -9.32
C VAL A 193 -24.68 37.56 -9.02
N ASP A 194 -25.19 37.82 -7.82
CA ASP A 194 -25.07 39.12 -7.11
C ASP A 194 -25.84 39.10 -5.77
N GLU A 195 -25.23 38.50 -4.74
CA GLU A 195 -25.31 39.06 -3.39
C GLU A 195 -23.94 39.66 -3.07
N HIS A 196 -23.59 40.78 -3.71
CA HIS A 196 -22.82 41.88 -3.14
C HIS A 196 -22.50 42.94 -4.21
N GLU A 197 -22.85 44.19 -3.88
CA GLU A 197 -22.54 45.46 -4.55
C GLU A 197 -23.53 46.03 -5.58
N HIS A 198 -24.20 47.10 -5.13
CA HIS A 198 -24.97 48.02 -5.96
C HIS A 198 -24.06 48.89 -6.84
N GLU A 199 -24.21 48.84 -8.17
CA GLU A 199 -24.13 50.03 -9.03
C GLU A 199 -24.76 49.81 -10.43
N LYS A 200 -25.28 50.90 -11.02
CA LYS A 200 -26.32 50.93 -12.08
C LYS A 200 -25.87 50.48 -13.49
N PRO A 201 -26.79 49.95 -14.33
CA PRO A 201 -26.49 49.52 -15.70
C PRO A 201 -26.70 50.66 -16.70
N ASN A 202 -25.70 50.97 -17.53
CA ASN A 202 -25.87 51.55 -18.87
C ASN A 202 -24.50 51.73 -19.56
N LYS A 203 -23.97 50.67 -20.20
CA LYS A 203 -23.01 50.74 -21.33
C LYS A 203 -22.54 49.37 -21.83
N ILE A 204 -23.44 48.45 -22.20
CA ILE A 204 -23.05 47.26 -22.97
C ILE A 204 -24.11 46.95 -24.03
N SER A 205 -24.09 47.71 -25.12
CA SER A 205 -24.77 47.33 -26.38
C SER A 205 -23.84 47.41 -27.60
N SER A 206 -22.53 47.56 -27.40
CA SER A 206 -21.56 47.70 -28.50
C SER A 206 -20.43 46.67 -28.54
N SER A 207 -20.43 45.64 -27.67
CA SER A 207 -19.33 44.67 -27.62
C SER A 207 -19.66 43.28 -28.18
N ILE A 208 -20.90 43.01 -28.60
CA ILE A 208 -21.33 41.66 -29.03
C ILE A 208 -21.22 41.46 -30.56
N SER A 209 -20.96 42.49 -31.36
CA SER A 209 -20.77 42.35 -32.81
C SER A 209 -19.37 41.87 -33.24
N ASN A 210 -18.41 41.71 -32.33
CA ASN A 210 -17.02 41.36 -32.67
C ASN A 210 -16.65 39.88 -32.44
N LEU A 211 -17.54 39.01 -31.93
CA LEU A 211 -17.16 37.62 -31.62
C LEU A 211 -17.33 36.61 -32.76
N CYS A 212 -17.88 36.99 -33.92
CA CYS A 212 -18.09 36.06 -35.04
C CYS A 212 -17.12 36.23 -36.22
N SER A 213 -16.00 36.94 -36.07
CA SER A 213 -15.02 37.04 -37.16
C SER A 213 -13.58 37.23 -36.68
N SER A 214 -12.92 36.15 -36.24
CA SER A 214 -11.46 36.09 -36.40
C SER A 214 -10.96 34.64 -36.43
N LYS A 215 -10.42 34.27 -37.58
CA LYS A 215 -9.69 33.03 -37.85
C LYS A 215 -8.34 33.07 -37.12
N ARG A 216 -7.84 31.88 -36.75
CA ARG A 216 -6.45 31.53 -36.39
C ARG A 216 -5.43 32.67 -36.57
N SER A 217 -4.97 33.22 -35.45
CA SER A 217 -3.64 33.83 -35.36
C SER A 217 -3.05 33.54 -33.98
N THR A 218 -1.99 32.73 -33.98
CA THR A 218 -1.07 32.53 -32.86
C THR A 218 -0.43 33.86 -32.47
N SER A 219 -0.88 34.47 -31.38
CA SER A 219 -0.18 35.55 -30.70
C SER A 219 0.09 35.17 -29.25
N THR A 220 1.38 35.09 -28.94
CA THR A 220 1.97 34.71 -27.67
C THR A 220 1.47 35.62 -26.54
N ILE A 221 0.68 35.09 -25.60
CA ILE A 221 0.41 35.73 -24.31
C ILE A 221 1.67 35.56 -23.46
N LYS A 222 2.55 36.56 -23.47
CA LYS A 222 3.67 36.70 -22.52
C LYS A 222 3.33 37.84 -21.56
N THR A 223 2.59 37.56 -20.49
CA THR A 223 2.59 38.32 -19.21
C THR A 223 1.80 37.52 -18.15
N ASN A 224 2.38 37.37 -16.94
CA ASN A 224 1.86 36.75 -15.69
C ASN A 224 2.26 35.32 -15.30
N ASN A 225 3.23 34.68 -15.97
CA ASN A 225 3.64 33.31 -15.55
C ASN A 225 4.43 33.28 -14.23
N THR A 226 5.23 34.29 -13.89
CA THR A 226 6.15 34.24 -12.74
C THR A 226 5.48 34.31 -11.38
N SER A 227 4.41 35.11 -11.21
CA SER A 227 3.65 35.21 -9.95
C SER A 227 2.81 33.96 -9.69
N ASN A 228 2.17 33.41 -10.72
CA ASN A 228 1.41 32.17 -10.61
C ASN A 228 2.32 30.97 -10.30
N ILE A 229 3.49 30.89 -10.92
CA ILE A 229 4.50 29.85 -10.61
C ILE A 229 5.00 29.97 -9.16
N GLN A 230 5.22 31.18 -8.64
CA GLN A 230 5.64 31.39 -7.26
C GLN A 230 4.55 31.01 -6.25
N ASN A 231 3.28 31.29 -6.55
CA ASN A 231 2.15 30.91 -5.70
C ASN A 231 1.93 29.39 -5.72
N GLN A 232 2.00 28.74 -6.89
CA GLN A 232 1.90 27.29 -6.99
C GLN A 232 3.02 26.58 -6.22
N ARG A 233 4.27 27.05 -6.33
CA ARG A 233 5.39 26.48 -5.55
C ARG A 233 5.17 26.58 -4.04
N LYS A 234 4.59 27.69 -3.56
CA LYS A 234 4.26 27.83 -2.14
C LYS A 234 3.18 26.84 -1.71
N LEU A 235 2.16 26.65 -2.54
CA LEU A 235 1.09 25.68 -2.30
C LEU A 235 1.61 24.24 -2.31
N ASP A 236 2.41 23.88 -3.31
CA ASP A 236 3.07 22.57 -3.41
C ASP A 236 3.91 22.26 -2.16
N ASN A 237 4.56 23.30 -1.60
CA ASN A 237 5.31 23.16 -0.35
C ASN A 237 4.43 22.85 0.85
N VAL A 238 3.24 23.44 0.93
CA VAL A 238 2.29 23.09 2.00
C VAL A 238 1.78 21.67 1.78
N LEU A 239 1.35 21.34 0.57
CA LEU A 239 0.78 20.03 0.25
C LEU A 239 1.76 18.89 0.49
N HIS A 240 3.03 19.01 0.07
CA HIS A 240 4.03 17.98 0.37
C HIS A 240 4.26 17.83 1.87
N ARG A 241 4.20 18.93 2.63
CA ARG A 241 4.50 18.94 4.06
C ARG A 241 3.40 18.23 4.82
N GLU A 242 2.15 18.45 4.43
CA GLU A 242 0.99 17.76 5.01
C GLU A 242 1.09 16.25 4.80
N ARG A 243 1.26 15.80 3.55
CA ARG A 243 1.39 14.37 3.23
C ARG A 243 2.58 13.74 3.94
N ASN A 244 3.77 14.35 3.85
CA ASN A 244 4.98 13.77 4.43
C ASN A 244 4.92 13.73 5.96
N THR A 245 4.27 14.71 6.61
CA THR A 245 4.03 14.68 8.06
C THR A 245 3.25 13.44 8.46
N LEU A 246 2.19 13.10 7.73
CA LEU A 246 1.39 11.89 7.99
C LEU A 246 2.18 10.60 7.77
N VAL A 247 3.01 10.53 6.73
CA VAL A 247 3.91 9.39 6.50
C VAL A 247 4.89 9.22 7.67
N VAL A 248 5.57 10.29 8.07
CA VAL A 248 6.53 10.25 9.20
C VAL A 248 5.83 9.83 10.49
N LEU A 249 4.65 10.40 10.79
CA LEU A 249 3.88 10.01 11.97
C LEU A 249 3.47 8.53 11.93
N GLY A 250 3.00 8.03 10.78
CA GLY A 250 2.65 6.63 10.60
C GLY A 250 3.84 5.68 10.79
N CYS A 251 4.97 5.97 10.15
CA CYS A 251 6.20 5.19 10.29
C CYS A 251 6.71 5.17 11.73
N LEU A 252 6.69 6.32 12.42
CA LEU A 252 7.09 6.37 13.84
C LEU A 252 6.11 5.59 14.73
N ALA A 253 4.79 5.67 14.46
CA ALA A 253 3.78 4.96 15.23
C ALA A 253 3.92 3.43 15.10
N GLU A 254 4.30 2.94 13.92
CA GLU A 254 4.56 1.52 13.64
C GLU A 254 5.81 0.99 14.35
N LYS A 255 6.90 1.78 14.36
CA LYS A 255 8.16 1.37 15.00
C LYS A 255 8.11 1.49 16.52
N LEU A 256 7.27 2.38 17.06
CA LEU A 256 7.06 2.52 18.49
C LEU A 256 5.99 1.52 18.95
N VAL A 257 6.26 0.82 20.05
CA VAL A 257 5.30 -0.12 20.64
C VAL A 257 4.91 0.28 22.05
N GLY A 258 3.68 -0.08 22.43
CA GLY A 258 3.18 0.12 23.80
C GLY A 258 3.06 1.59 24.20
N PRO A 259 3.41 1.96 25.45
CA PRO A 259 3.16 3.29 26.00
C PRO A 259 3.81 4.45 25.24
N THR A 260 4.96 4.22 24.58
CA THR A 260 5.66 5.28 23.83
C THR A 260 4.87 5.70 22.59
N SER A 261 4.32 4.72 21.84
CA SER A 261 3.45 4.98 20.69
C SER A 261 2.16 5.69 21.12
N ALA A 262 1.53 5.21 22.20
CA ALA A 262 0.35 5.85 22.77
C ALA A 262 0.62 7.31 23.18
N SER A 263 1.79 7.59 23.77
CA SER A 263 2.18 8.97 24.16
C SER A 263 2.43 9.90 22.97
N MET A 264 2.71 9.35 21.79
CA MET A 264 2.90 10.10 20.55
C MET A 264 1.57 10.59 19.99
N LEU A 265 0.48 9.82 20.18
CA LEU A 265 -0.89 10.24 19.86
C LEU A 265 -1.45 11.20 20.93
N ASN A 266 -0.73 12.30 21.19
CA ASN A 266 -1.23 13.38 22.02
C ASN A 266 -2.28 14.22 21.27
N THR A 267 -2.94 15.14 21.97
CA THR A 267 -3.99 16.00 21.41
C THR A 267 -3.57 16.72 20.12
N ILE A 268 -2.33 17.21 20.03
CA ILE A 268 -1.84 17.94 18.85
C ILE A 268 -1.75 17.00 17.64
N ALA A 269 -1.17 15.80 17.83
CA ALA A 269 -1.07 14.81 16.75
C ALA A 269 -2.44 14.25 16.36
N LEU A 270 -3.31 14.01 17.35
CA LEU A 270 -4.66 13.51 17.13
C LEU A 270 -5.50 14.51 16.33
N GLU A 271 -5.60 15.77 16.78
CA GLU A 271 -6.31 16.82 16.05
C GLU A 271 -5.76 16.97 14.64
N PHE A 272 -4.42 16.94 14.50
CA PHE A 272 -3.80 16.99 13.19
C PHE A 272 -4.29 15.86 12.28
N ILE A 273 -4.20 14.60 12.70
CA ILE A 273 -4.59 13.47 11.86
C ILE A 273 -6.10 13.50 11.56
N ILE A 274 -6.93 13.74 12.58
CA ILE A 274 -8.39 13.71 12.47
C ILE A 274 -8.89 14.81 11.52
N ASP A 275 -8.40 16.04 11.64
CA ASP A 275 -8.86 17.12 10.75
C ASP A 275 -8.64 16.78 9.26
N ARG A 276 -7.56 16.06 8.91
CA ARG A 276 -7.32 15.62 7.52
C ARG A 276 -8.29 14.53 7.09
N VAL A 277 -8.72 13.67 8.00
CA VAL A 277 -9.78 12.68 7.70
C VAL A 277 -11.13 13.36 7.49
N TYR A 278 -11.40 14.49 8.15
CA TYR A 278 -12.65 15.23 7.95
C TYR A 278 -12.67 16.05 6.65
N LEU A 279 -11.52 16.32 6.02
CA LEU A 279 -11.48 17.03 4.72
C LEU A 279 -12.27 16.32 3.61
N GLY A 280 -12.30 14.99 3.59
CA GLY A 280 -13.03 14.29 2.54
C GLY A 280 -14.54 14.28 2.72
N ILE A 281 -15.06 14.65 3.90
CA ILE A 281 -16.51 14.83 4.16
C ILE A 281 -16.93 16.30 4.18
N TYR A 282 -15.98 17.22 4.10
CA TYR A 282 -16.22 18.64 3.90
C TYR A 282 -16.98 18.85 2.57
N ASN A 283 -18.10 19.57 2.61
CA ASN A 283 -19.00 19.76 1.46
C ASN A 283 -19.43 18.44 0.78
N TYR A 284 -19.65 17.39 1.59
CA TYR A 284 -20.00 16.02 1.14
C TYR A 284 -20.93 15.94 -0.06
N SER A 285 -22.11 16.52 0.06
CA SER A 285 -23.20 16.37 -0.92
C SER A 285 -22.75 16.77 -2.32
N GLN A 286 -21.81 17.70 -2.42
CA GLN A 286 -21.24 18.15 -3.68
C GLN A 286 -20.15 17.17 -4.15
N LEU A 287 -19.26 16.69 -3.27
CA LEU A 287 -18.17 15.77 -3.62
C LEU A 287 -18.61 14.39 -4.13
N ILE A 288 -19.71 13.82 -3.62
CA ILE A 288 -20.21 12.53 -4.12
C ILE A 288 -20.68 12.61 -5.57
N SER A 289 -21.30 13.73 -5.96
CA SER A 289 -21.82 13.90 -7.32
C SER A 289 -20.71 14.05 -8.39
N LEU A 290 -19.47 14.20 -7.95
CA LEU A 290 -18.29 14.42 -8.78
C LEU A 290 -17.51 13.11 -8.96
N ASP A 291 -18.09 12.18 -9.72
CA ASP A 291 -17.37 11.03 -10.28
C ASP A 291 -17.18 11.25 -11.78
N PHE A 292 -16.06 11.88 -12.16
CA PHE A 292 -15.65 12.02 -13.55
C PHE A 292 -14.18 11.66 -13.76
N ASP A 293 -13.93 11.03 -14.90
CA ASP A 293 -12.68 10.45 -15.39
C ASP A 293 -11.63 11.50 -15.85
N ASP A 294 -11.61 12.70 -15.29
CA ASP A 294 -10.67 13.71 -15.75
C ASP A 294 -9.28 13.50 -15.12
N ILE A 295 -8.47 12.76 -15.88
CA ILE A 295 -7.05 12.43 -15.76
C ILE A 295 -6.20 13.71 -15.85
N ASN A 296 -6.41 14.66 -14.94
CA ASN A 296 -5.41 15.67 -14.64
C ASN A 296 -4.76 15.31 -13.31
N TYR A 297 -3.69 14.51 -13.42
CA TYR A 297 -2.77 14.07 -12.36
C TYR A 297 -2.16 15.20 -11.51
N LEU A 298 -2.48 16.45 -11.84
CA LEU A 298 -1.87 17.67 -11.34
C LEU A 298 -2.90 18.62 -10.69
N SER A 299 -4.12 18.17 -10.36
CA SER A 299 -5.03 19.01 -9.59
C SER A 299 -4.60 19.07 -8.11
N ASN A 300 -4.69 20.27 -7.51
CA ASN A 300 -4.45 20.45 -6.08
C ASN A 300 -5.39 19.56 -5.23
N TYR A 301 -6.58 19.23 -5.72
CA TYR A 301 -7.51 18.30 -5.07
C TYR A 301 -6.99 16.86 -4.97
N SER A 302 -6.28 16.37 -6.00
CA SER A 302 -5.59 15.06 -5.96
C SER A 302 -4.59 14.98 -4.80
N SER A 303 -3.89 16.09 -4.53
CA SER A 303 -3.01 16.20 -3.36
C SER A 303 -3.76 16.12 -2.04
N VAL A 304 -4.95 16.72 -1.94
CA VAL A 304 -5.82 16.59 -0.75
C VAL A 304 -6.27 15.14 -0.54
N LEU A 305 -6.64 14.42 -1.61
CA LEU A 305 -6.98 12.99 -1.53
C LEU A 305 -5.81 12.15 -1.00
N LYS A 306 -4.59 12.42 -1.46
CA LYS A 306 -3.38 11.76 -0.90
C LYS A 306 -3.20 12.07 0.58
N ILE A 307 -3.44 13.30 1.00
CA ILE A 307 -3.38 13.70 2.42
C ILE A 307 -4.41 12.90 3.24
N ILE A 308 -5.65 12.77 2.77
CA ILE A 308 -6.68 11.95 3.42
C ILE A 308 -6.22 10.48 3.53
N LEU A 309 -5.72 9.90 2.43
CA LEU A 309 -5.23 8.51 2.41
C LEU A 309 -4.14 8.27 3.47
N PHE A 310 -3.12 9.14 3.52
CA PHE A 310 -2.04 8.99 4.49
C PHE A 310 -2.48 9.28 5.93
N ALA A 311 -3.55 10.04 6.14
CA ALA A 311 -4.17 10.19 7.45
C ALA A 311 -4.83 8.88 7.90
N LEU A 312 -5.57 8.20 7.01
CA LEU A 312 -6.14 6.88 7.29
C LEU A 312 -5.05 5.83 7.58
N ILE A 313 -3.94 5.85 6.82
CA ILE A 313 -2.78 4.98 7.08
C ILE A 313 -2.19 5.27 8.47
N ALA A 314 -1.97 6.54 8.82
CA ALA A 314 -1.47 6.91 10.13
C ALA A 314 -2.40 6.41 11.25
N ILE A 315 -3.72 6.54 11.09
CA ILE A 315 -4.71 6.01 12.06
C ILE A 315 -4.54 4.50 12.27
N GLU A 316 -4.36 3.70 11.22
CA GLU A 316 -4.09 2.26 11.37
C GLU A 316 -2.83 2.04 12.22
N LYS A 317 -1.73 2.73 11.89
CA LYS A 317 -0.44 2.58 12.59
C LYS A 317 -0.48 3.06 14.04
N PHE A 318 -1.37 3.99 14.40
CA PHE A 318 -1.59 4.36 15.79
C PHE A 318 -2.53 3.40 16.54
N SER A 319 -3.23 2.50 15.86
CA SER A 319 -4.27 1.65 16.44
C SER A 319 -3.76 0.32 17.05
N HIS A 320 -2.46 0.22 17.32
CA HIS A 320 -1.86 -0.98 17.93
C HIS A 320 -2.22 -1.18 19.41
N SER A 321 -2.54 -0.11 20.14
CA SER A 321 -2.96 -0.18 21.55
C SER A 321 -4.48 -0.04 21.68
N LEU A 322 -5.06 -0.68 22.71
CA LEU A 322 -6.50 -0.54 22.99
C LEU A 322 -6.89 0.91 23.33
N GLU A 323 -6.03 1.63 24.06
CA GLU A 323 -6.25 3.02 24.43
C GLU A 323 -6.29 3.93 23.19
N SER A 324 -5.28 3.83 22.32
CA SER A 324 -5.23 4.61 21.07
C SER A 324 -6.40 4.27 20.15
N LYS A 325 -6.74 2.98 20.01
CA LYS A 325 -7.91 2.55 19.23
C LYS A 325 -9.21 3.17 19.76
N HIS A 326 -9.39 3.23 21.09
CA HIS A 326 -10.58 3.84 21.70
C HIS A 326 -10.66 5.35 21.41
N ILE A 327 -9.56 6.09 21.61
CA ILE A 327 -9.49 7.53 21.36
C ILE A 327 -9.77 7.86 19.88
N LEU A 328 -9.16 7.09 18.96
CA LEU A 328 -9.38 7.25 17.52
C LEU A 328 -10.82 6.94 17.13
N LEU A 329 -11.38 5.84 17.62
CA LEU A 329 -12.77 5.47 17.35
C LEU A 329 -13.75 6.56 17.80
N GLN A 330 -13.53 7.14 18.98
CA GLN A 330 -14.33 8.26 19.47
C GLN A 330 -14.20 9.49 18.56
N SER A 331 -12.98 9.83 18.15
CA SER A 331 -12.71 11.01 17.30
C SER A 331 -13.27 10.87 15.88
N LEU A 332 -13.36 9.64 15.39
CA LEU A 332 -13.93 9.29 14.08
C LEU A 332 -15.45 9.12 14.11
N THR A 333 -16.10 9.17 15.28
CA THR A 333 -17.55 8.95 15.39
C THR A 333 -18.27 10.28 15.54
N ILE A 334 -19.13 10.59 14.58
CA ILE A 334 -20.09 11.69 14.66
C ILE A 334 -21.35 11.12 15.30
N GLN A 335 -21.73 11.65 16.46
CA GLN A 335 -22.92 11.23 17.18
C GLN A 335 -23.80 12.44 17.51
N ASN A 336 -25.07 12.37 17.11
CA ASN A 336 -26.14 13.27 17.54
C ASN A 336 -27.28 12.45 18.17
N GLU A 337 -28.33 13.11 18.69
CA GLU A 337 -29.44 12.44 19.37
C GLU A 337 -30.17 11.38 18.52
N GLN A 338 -30.09 11.49 17.18
CA GLN A 338 -30.84 10.66 16.23
C GLN A 338 -29.98 9.67 15.45
N SER A 339 -28.65 9.86 15.41
CA SER A 339 -27.74 9.07 14.57
C SER A 339 -26.34 8.97 15.16
N LYS A 340 -25.71 7.82 14.94
CA LYS A 340 -24.31 7.54 15.22
C LYS A 340 -23.70 7.03 13.91
N MET A 341 -22.69 7.72 13.41
CA MET A 341 -22.01 7.36 12.17
C MET A 341 -20.51 7.54 12.34
N ASN A 342 -19.74 6.57 11.86
CA ASN A 342 -18.30 6.69 11.76
C ASN A 342 -17.92 7.32 10.42
N VAL A 343 -16.97 8.25 10.43
CA VAL A 343 -16.49 8.93 9.22
C VAL A 343 -15.91 7.96 8.19
N LEU A 344 -15.41 6.79 8.61
CA LEU A 344 -14.91 5.78 7.66
C LEU A 344 -16.03 5.20 6.77
N GLU A 345 -17.27 5.13 7.25
CA GLU A 345 -18.42 4.61 6.48
C GLU A 345 -18.73 5.49 5.27
N TYR A 346 -18.36 6.77 5.32
CA TYR A 346 -18.46 7.69 4.19
C TYR A 346 -17.54 7.30 3.03
N TYR A 347 -16.33 6.85 3.36
CA TYR A 347 -15.30 6.55 2.38
C TYR A 347 -15.46 5.17 1.79
N GLU A 348 -16.10 4.25 2.52
CA GLU A 348 -16.27 2.86 2.11
C GLU A 348 -16.82 2.69 0.67
N PRO A 349 -17.87 3.42 0.22
CA PRO A 349 -18.37 3.32 -1.16
C PRO A 349 -17.33 3.70 -2.22
N TRP A 350 -16.29 4.46 -1.87
CA TRP A 350 -15.24 4.83 -2.83
C TRP A 350 -14.37 3.64 -3.24
N ALA A 351 -14.45 2.49 -2.55
CA ALA A 351 -13.69 1.28 -2.88
C ALA A 351 -13.93 0.79 -4.32
N ILE A 352 -15.08 1.12 -4.92
CA ILE A 352 -15.43 0.77 -6.30
C ILE A 352 -15.29 1.95 -7.29
N SER A 353 -14.78 3.11 -6.87
CA SER A 353 -14.63 4.29 -7.73
C SER A 353 -13.64 4.04 -8.88
N ASN A 354 -13.90 4.62 -10.06
CA ASN A 354 -12.94 4.62 -11.17
C ASN A 354 -11.76 5.55 -10.91
N ASN A 355 -11.91 6.54 -10.02
CA ASN A 355 -10.81 7.40 -9.60
C ASN A 355 -9.87 6.60 -8.67
N CYS A 356 -8.62 6.38 -9.11
CA CYS A 356 -7.66 5.55 -8.39
C CYS A 356 -7.34 6.05 -6.98
N LEU A 357 -7.41 7.36 -6.70
CA LEU A 357 -7.17 7.89 -5.36
C LEU A 357 -8.37 7.71 -4.44
N LYS A 358 -9.59 7.98 -4.93
CA LYS A 358 -10.82 7.64 -4.18
C LYS A 358 -10.88 6.14 -3.89
N ARG A 359 -10.55 5.29 -4.88
CA ARG A 359 -10.44 3.83 -4.72
C ARG A 359 -9.49 3.44 -3.60
N GLN A 360 -8.30 4.02 -3.55
CA GLN A 360 -7.35 3.78 -2.45
C GLN A 360 -7.95 4.15 -1.09
N ILE A 361 -8.57 5.31 -0.98
CA ILE A 361 -9.21 5.78 0.27
C ILE A 361 -10.33 4.84 0.69
N GLY A 362 -11.21 4.46 -0.24
CA GLY A 362 -12.34 3.57 0.07
C GLY A 362 -11.91 2.16 0.42
N PHE A 363 -10.94 1.58 -0.31
CA PHE A 363 -10.31 0.31 0.04
C PHE A 363 -9.76 0.35 1.48
N TYR A 364 -9.08 1.44 1.84
CA TYR A 364 -8.48 1.59 3.16
C TYR A 364 -9.52 1.77 4.27
N ALA A 365 -10.56 2.57 4.01
CA ALA A 365 -11.65 2.77 4.96
C ALA A 365 -12.41 1.46 5.22
N GLN A 366 -12.69 0.69 4.16
CA GLN A 366 -13.25 -0.65 4.28
C GLN A 366 -12.35 -1.57 5.10
N TRP A 367 -11.04 -1.59 4.83
CA TRP A 367 -10.06 -2.34 5.61
C TRP A 367 -10.09 -1.97 7.10
N LEU A 368 -10.09 -0.67 7.42
CA LEU A 368 -10.14 -0.18 8.79
C LEU A 368 -11.43 -0.61 9.51
N LEU A 369 -12.59 -0.52 8.86
CA LEU A 369 -13.89 -0.93 9.42
C LEU A 369 -13.97 -2.45 9.67
N ASP A 370 -13.33 -3.25 8.82
CA ASP A 370 -13.35 -4.71 8.93
C ASP A 370 -12.25 -5.28 9.84
N ASN A 371 -11.12 -4.57 10.05
CA ASN A 371 -9.97 -5.12 10.77
C ASN A 371 -9.60 -4.36 12.04
N VAL A 372 -9.94 -3.07 12.13
CA VAL A 372 -9.46 -2.18 13.20
C VAL A 372 -10.62 -1.66 14.05
N PHE A 373 -11.58 -0.97 13.44
CA PHE A 373 -12.69 -0.30 14.08
C PHE A 373 -14.00 -1.04 13.81
N ILE A 374 -14.17 -2.20 14.45
CA ILE A 374 -15.37 -3.01 14.30
C ILE A 374 -16.56 -2.27 14.90
N LEU A 375 -17.59 -2.03 14.09
CA LEU A 375 -18.81 -1.33 14.48
C LEU A 375 -19.94 -2.35 14.62
N ASP A 376 -20.49 -2.51 15.83
CA ASP A 376 -21.51 -3.54 16.13
C ASP A 376 -22.80 -3.41 15.30
N TYR A 377 -23.07 -2.22 14.76
CA TYR A 377 -24.25 -1.93 13.93
C TYR A 377 -23.99 -2.06 12.42
N ARG A 378 -22.73 -2.21 11.99
CA ARG A 378 -22.35 -2.35 10.60
C ARG A 378 -22.15 -3.84 10.29
N ARG A 379 -22.67 -4.30 9.15
CA ARG A 379 -22.33 -5.64 8.65
C ARG A 379 -20.94 -5.61 8.01
N PRO A 380 -20.03 -6.52 8.37
CA PRO A 380 -18.68 -6.57 7.79
C PRO A 380 -18.71 -6.81 6.28
N SER A 381 -17.72 -6.29 5.54
CA SER A 381 -17.74 -6.34 4.07
C SER A 381 -17.67 -7.78 3.54
N TYR A 382 -16.90 -8.64 4.20
CA TYR A 382 -16.75 -10.05 3.83
C TYR A 382 -18.06 -10.86 3.95
N GLU A 383 -19.11 -10.32 4.58
CA GLU A 383 -20.43 -10.97 4.67
C GLU A 383 -21.45 -10.46 3.62
N VAL A 384 -21.17 -9.32 2.98
CA VAL A 384 -22.13 -8.64 2.10
C VAL A 384 -21.71 -8.60 0.64
N ILE A 385 -20.43 -8.84 0.36
CA ILE A 385 -19.93 -8.91 -1.01
C ILE A 385 -20.46 -10.15 -1.71
N ASP A 386 -20.84 -9.96 -2.98
CA ASP A 386 -21.21 -11.05 -3.87
C ASP A 386 -19.95 -11.73 -4.43
N HIS A 387 -19.77 -13.00 -4.12
CA HIS A 387 -18.68 -13.84 -4.66
C HIS A 387 -19.16 -14.85 -5.71
N ASN A 388 -20.43 -14.80 -6.14
CA ASN A 388 -20.99 -15.80 -7.05
C ASN A 388 -20.29 -15.84 -8.42
N TYR A 389 -19.75 -14.71 -8.86
CA TYR A 389 -19.05 -14.57 -10.13
C TYR A 389 -17.52 -14.80 -10.02
N ILE A 390 -17.01 -15.13 -8.83
CA ILE A 390 -15.58 -15.28 -8.55
C ILE A 390 -15.25 -16.76 -8.37
N ASN A 391 -14.43 -17.29 -9.27
CA ASN A 391 -13.94 -18.67 -9.26
C ASN A 391 -12.41 -18.74 -9.08
N VAL A 392 -11.72 -17.62 -9.23
CA VAL A 392 -10.28 -17.45 -8.94
C VAL A 392 -10.07 -16.08 -8.32
N MET A 393 -9.22 -16.03 -7.30
CA MET A 393 -8.87 -14.79 -6.61
C MET A 393 -7.43 -14.85 -6.08
N LEU A 394 -6.97 -13.79 -5.42
CA LEU A 394 -5.71 -13.79 -4.69
C LEU A 394 -5.80 -14.71 -3.46
N ASN A 395 -4.77 -15.52 -3.24
CA ASN A 395 -4.79 -16.56 -2.21
C ASN A 395 -4.34 -15.99 -0.86
N ASP A 396 -5.26 -15.87 0.10
CA ASP A 396 -5.00 -15.36 1.45
C ASP A 396 -4.24 -16.34 2.36
N LYS A 397 -3.93 -17.54 1.86
CA LYS A 397 -3.07 -18.55 2.49
C LYS A 397 -1.70 -18.66 1.83
N ASP A 398 -1.52 -18.03 0.66
CA ASP A 398 -0.27 -18.02 -0.11
C ASP A 398 0.14 -16.59 -0.44
N VAL A 399 0.40 -15.84 0.63
CA VAL A 399 0.62 -14.40 0.66
C VAL A 399 1.59 -14.03 1.80
N SER A 400 2.35 -12.95 1.64
CA SER A 400 3.17 -12.36 2.72
C SER A 400 2.30 -11.74 3.84
N GLU A 401 2.83 -11.69 5.06
CA GLU A 401 2.04 -11.44 6.29
C GLU A 401 1.24 -10.13 6.30
N TYR A 402 1.76 -9.07 5.67
CA TYR A 402 1.23 -7.73 5.82
C TYR A 402 0.51 -7.21 4.57
N LEU A 403 0.40 -8.02 3.51
CA LEU A 403 -0.37 -7.64 2.33
C LEU A 403 -1.86 -7.61 2.67
N LYS A 404 -2.49 -6.48 2.35
CA LYS A 404 -3.94 -6.31 2.49
C LYS A 404 -4.62 -6.84 1.25
N ILE A 405 -5.44 -7.88 1.39
CA ILE A 405 -6.31 -8.37 0.32
C ILE A 405 -7.74 -7.86 0.58
N GLY A 406 -8.37 -7.31 -0.46
CA GLY A 406 -9.74 -6.84 -0.40
C GLY A 406 -10.74 -7.97 -0.13
N PRO A 407 -11.93 -7.67 0.41
CA PRO A 407 -12.92 -8.69 0.75
C PRO A 407 -13.52 -9.46 -0.45
N ASP A 408 -13.34 -8.97 -1.68
CA ASP A 408 -13.64 -9.71 -2.92
C ASP A 408 -12.49 -10.60 -3.40
N GLY A 409 -11.32 -10.55 -2.74
CA GLY A 409 -10.13 -11.31 -3.11
C GLY A 409 -9.43 -10.82 -4.39
N LEU A 410 -9.87 -9.72 -5.01
CA LEU A 410 -9.36 -9.26 -6.30
C LEU A 410 -8.49 -8.01 -6.22
N GLU A 411 -8.40 -7.36 -5.06
CA GLU A 411 -7.51 -6.21 -4.83
C GLU A 411 -6.45 -6.52 -3.80
N ALA A 412 -5.24 -5.98 -4.03
CA ALA A 412 -4.15 -6.06 -3.08
C ALA A 412 -3.48 -4.70 -2.88
N ARG A 413 -3.11 -4.41 -1.63
CA ARG A 413 -2.36 -3.21 -1.24
C ARG A 413 -1.31 -3.53 -0.18
N SER A 414 -0.13 -2.96 -0.31
CA SER A 414 0.91 -2.99 0.73
C SER A 414 1.11 -1.61 1.35
N ASP A 415 1.26 -1.55 2.67
CA ASP A 415 1.64 -0.33 3.42
C ASP A 415 2.74 -0.63 4.45
N THR A 416 3.55 -1.66 4.17
CA THR A 416 4.76 -2.04 4.91
C THR A 416 6.00 -1.75 4.07
N VAL A 417 7.16 -1.65 4.69
CA VAL A 417 8.47 -1.47 4.03
C VAL A 417 8.97 -2.72 3.31
N SER A 418 8.51 -3.91 3.74
CA SER A 418 8.84 -5.19 3.11
C SER A 418 8.18 -5.37 1.74
N PHE A 419 8.79 -6.21 0.91
CA PHE A 419 8.33 -6.47 -0.45
C PHE A 419 7.32 -7.63 -0.49
N GLU A 420 6.08 -7.30 -0.15
CA GLU A 420 5.00 -8.27 0.05
C GLU A 420 4.60 -8.94 -1.26
N SER A 421 4.33 -10.25 -1.23
CA SER A 421 4.03 -11.04 -2.43
C SER A 421 2.79 -11.91 -2.26
N VAL A 422 2.12 -12.24 -3.37
CA VAL A 422 0.93 -13.10 -3.39
C VAL A 422 0.83 -13.89 -4.70
N ARG A 423 0.26 -15.09 -4.62
CA ARG A 423 -0.20 -15.89 -5.78
C ARG A 423 -1.73 -15.98 -5.79
N CYS A 424 -2.31 -16.23 -6.96
CA CYS A 424 -3.74 -16.57 -7.06
C CYS A 424 -4.05 -17.99 -6.56
N THR A 425 -5.33 -18.33 -6.45
CA THR A 425 -5.80 -19.63 -5.97
C THR A 425 -5.73 -20.76 -6.99
N PHE A 426 -5.57 -20.43 -8.29
CA PHE A 426 -5.60 -21.39 -9.39
C PHE A 426 -4.30 -21.37 -10.21
N HIS A 427 -3.83 -22.53 -10.66
CA HIS A 427 -2.63 -22.67 -11.49
C HIS A 427 -2.94 -23.18 -12.89
N VAL A 428 -2.00 -22.93 -13.79
CA VAL A 428 -2.07 -23.32 -15.19
C VAL A 428 -0.76 -23.99 -15.62
N ASN A 429 -0.84 -25.02 -16.45
CA ASN A 429 0.34 -25.79 -16.88
C ASN A 429 0.30 -26.24 -18.35
N THR A 430 -0.81 -25.99 -19.07
CA THR A 430 -1.02 -26.39 -20.47
C THR A 430 -1.91 -25.38 -21.20
N GLY A 431 -1.75 -25.24 -22.52
CA GLY A 431 -2.52 -24.32 -23.37
C GLY A 431 -2.08 -22.85 -23.28
N VAL A 432 -3.01 -21.92 -23.51
CA VAL A 432 -2.75 -20.46 -23.54
C VAL A 432 -3.67 -19.76 -22.55
N TRP A 433 -3.12 -18.93 -21.67
CA TRP A 433 -3.86 -18.27 -20.60
C TRP A 433 -3.57 -16.78 -20.53
N TYR A 434 -4.58 -16.00 -20.14
CA TYR A 434 -4.48 -14.55 -20.03
C TYR A 434 -5.23 -14.02 -18.81
N TYR A 435 -4.68 -12.97 -18.19
CA TYR A 435 -5.34 -12.16 -17.18
C TYR A 435 -4.90 -10.69 -17.28
N GLU A 436 -5.68 -9.79 -16.68
CA GLU A 436 -5.38 -8.36 -16.64
C GLU A 436 -5.24 -7.85 -15.21
N VAL A 437 -4.46 -6.79 -15.04
CA VAL A 437 -4.30 -6.10 -13.76
C VAL A 437 -4.48 -4.59 -13.96
N LEU A 438 -5.45 -4.00 -13.27
CA LEU A 438 -5.60 -2.57 -13.15
C LEU A 438 -4.60 -2.02 -12.15
N ILE A 439 -3.75 -1.11 -12.62
CA ILE A 439 -2.76 -0.39 -11.83
C ILE A 439 -3.47 0.75 -11.10
N VAL A 440 -3.45 0.75 -9.76
CA VAL A 440 -4.08 1.80 -8.93
C VAL A 440 -3.03 2.79 -8.39
N THR A 441 -1.76 2.39 -8.35
CA THR A 441 -0.61 3.24 -8.00
C THR A 441 0.55 2.99 -8.96
N ASP A 442 1.41 3.99 -9.16
CA ASP A 442 2.48 3.99 -10.15
C ASP A 442 3.89 3.74 -9.58
N GLY A 443 4.00 3.29 -8.33
CA GLY A 443 5.27 2.89 -7.73
C GLY A 443 5.69 1.47 -8.09
N VAL A 444 6.69 0.94 -7.38
CA VAL A 444 7.32 -0.35 -7.70
C VAL A 444 6.43 -1.52 -7.33
N MET A 445 6.01 -2.26 -8.35
CA MET A 445 5.38 -3.58 -8.24
C MET A 445 6.01 -4.50 -9.28
N GLN A 446 5.92 -5.80 -9.06
CA GLN A 446 6.34 -6.83 -10.01
C GLN A 446 5.15 -7.76 -10.23
N ILE A 447 4.60 -7.80 -11.44
CA ILE A 447 3.37 -8.54 -11.75
C ILE A 447 3.67 -9.58 -12.83
N GLY A 448 3.31 -10.85 -12.60
CA GLY A 448 3.51 -11.89 -13.60
C GLY A 448 3.23 -13.29 -13.11
N TRP A 449 4.13 -14.22 -13.41
CA TRP A 449 3.90 -15.65 -13.23
C TRP A 449 4.88 -16.23 -12.22
N ALA A 450 4.40 -17.12 -11.35
CA ALA A 450 5.25 -17.83 -10.40
C ALA A 450 4.76 -19.26 -10.16
N THR A 451 5.68 -20.19 -9.89
CA THR A 451 5.34 -21.52 -9.36
C THR A 451 5.33 -21.50 -7.82
N LYS A 452 4.89 -22.60 -7.19
CA LYS A 452 5.02 -22.80 -5.74
C LYS A 452 6.46 -22.91 -5.23
N GLN A 453 7.43 -23.13 -6.12
CA GLN A 453 8.84 -23.19 -5.77
C GLN A 453 9.44 -21.80 -5.55
N SER A 454 8.77 -20.76 -6.08
CA SER A 454 9.13 -19.37 -5.81
C SER A 454 8.79 -19.02 -4.36
N LYS A 455 9.80 -18.55 -3.61
CA LYS A 455 9.66 -18.23 -2.19
C LYS A 455 9.52 -16.74 -1.99
N PHE A 456 8.58 -16.33 -1.13
CA PHE A 456 8.42 -14.93 -0.75
C PHE A 456 9.38 -14.62 0.40
N LEU A 457 10.49 -13.93 0.11
CA LEU A 457 11.42 -13.43 1.13
C LEU A 457 11.26 -11.91 1.22
N ASN A 458 10.07 -11.49 1.64
CA ASN A 458 9.62 -10.10 1.68
C ASN A 458 10.56 -9.16 2.47
N HIS A 459 11.14 -9.63 3.58
CA HIS A 459 12.09 -8.85 4.38
C HIS A 459 13.50 -8.75 3.76
N GLU A 460 13.83 -9.65 2.84
CA GLU A 460 15.08 -9.63 2.07
C GLU A 460 14.89 -8.90 0.73
N GLY A 461 13.69 -8.41 0.45
CA GLY A 461 13.35 -7.69 -0.77
C GLY A 461 13.13 -8.57 -2.00
N TYR A 462 13.09 -9.90 -1.84
CA TYR A 462 12.87 -10.83 -2.96
C TYR A 462 11.38 -11.11 -3.17
N GLY A 463 10.90 -10.85 -4.39
CA GLY A 463 9.54 -11.07 -4.83
C GLY A 463 9.45 -11.89 -6.13
N ILE A 464 8.41 -11.64 -6.91
CA ILE A 464 8.15 -12.33 -8.18
C ILE A 464 9.12 -11.85 -9.25
N GLY A 465 9.86 -12.79 -9.84
CA GLY A 465 10.92 -12.50 -10.83
C GLY A 465 12.32 -12.49 -10.24
N ASP A 466 12.45 -12.57 -8.91
CA ASP A 466 13.76 -12.59 -8.23
C ASP A 466 14.28 -14.01 -7.99
N ASP A 467 13.68 -15.01 -8.63
CA ASP A 467 14.15 -16.39 -8.67
C ASP A 467 13.94 -17.02 -10.05
N GLN A 468 14.43 -18.25 -10.22
CA GLN A 468 14.33 -18.99 -11.49
C GLN A 468 12.94 -19.60 -11.76
N TYR A 469 12.01 -19.48 -10.81
CA TYR A 469 10.67 -20.08 -10.84
C TYR A 469 9.57 -19.05 -11.08
N SER A 470 9.94 -17.81 -11.40
CA SER A 470 9.02 -16.71 -11.58
C SER A 470 9.54 -15.68 -12.59
N ILE A 471 8.62 -14.95 -13.21
CA ILE A 471 8.91 -13.84 -14.12
C ILE A 471 7.91 -12.72 -13.89
N ALA A 472 8.36 -11.47 -13.90
CA ALA A 472 7.49 -10.33 -13.65
C ALA A 472 7.75 -9.14 -14.56
N TYR A 473 6.68 -8.39 -14.82
CA TYR A 473 6.66 -7.07 -15.41
C TYR A 473 6.66 -6.00 -14.33
N ASP A 474 7.56 -5.03 -14.48
CA ASP A 474 7.69 -3.86 -13.61
C ASP A 474 7.59 -2.60 -14.46
N GLY A 475 6.39 -2.02 -14.50
CA GLY A 475 6.12 -0.81 -15.27
C GLY A 475 6.56 0.49 -14.59
N CYS A 476 7.02 0.47 -13.34
CA CYS A 476 7.57 1.66 -12.70
C CYS A 476 8.99 1.91 -13.19
N ARG A 477 9.79 0.85 -13.23
CA ARG A 477 11.20 0.87 -13.65
C ARG A 477 11.40 0.51 -15.13
N ASN A 478 10.33 0.10 -15.82
CA ASN A 478 10.33 -0.41 -17.19
C ASN A 478 11.23 -1.65 -17.38
N LEU A 479 11.08 -2.62 -16.48
CA LEU A 479 11.91 -3.81 -16.41
C LEU A 479 11.08 -5.10 -16.49
N ILE A 480 11.69 -6.14 -17.04
CA ILE A 480 11.27 -7.53 -16.89
C ILE A 480 12.23 -8.22 -15.94
N TRP A 481 11.71 -8.85 -14.89
CA TRP A 481 12.46 -9.54 -13.85
C TRP A 481 12.39 -11.06 -14.02
N PHE A 482 13.55 -11.72 -13.97
CA PHE A 482 13.69 -13.19 -14.00
C PHE A 482 15.03 -13.62 -13.40
N GLY A 483 15.03 -14.55 -12.44
CA GLY A 483 16.25 -15.10 -11.86
C GLY A 483 17.14 -14.07 -11.17
N ALA A 484 16.53 -13.13 -10.44
CA ALA A 484 17.19 -11.97 -9.81
C ALA A 484 17.96 -11.09 -10.80
N LYS A 485 17.56 -11.11 -12.07
CA LYS A 485 18.11 -10.28 -13.14
C LYS A 485 16.99 -9.54 -13.84
N SER A 486 17.30 -8.35 -14.34
CA SER A 486 16.34 -7.54 -15.07
C SER A 486 16.74 -7.28 -16.52
N ILE A 487 15.75 -6.98 -17.35
CA ILE A 487 15.92 -6.57 -18.75
C ILE A 487 15.03 -5.35 -19.00
N PRO A 488 15.54 -4.24 -19.56
CA PRO A 488 14.70 -3.10 -19.90
C PRO A 488 13.73 -3.43 -21.03
N HIS A 489 12.57 -2.77 -21.02
CA HIS A 489 11.56 -2.88 -22.07
C HIS A 489 11.11 -1.50 -22.60
N ASN A 490 10.39 -1.50 -23.73
CA ASN A 490 10.06 -0.28 -24.47
C ASN A 490 8.64 0.28 -24.23
N ASN A 491 7.84 -0.37 -23.39
CA ASN A 491 6.58 0.23 -22.93
C ASN A 491 6.85 1.46 -22.04
N PRO A 492 5.97 2.47 -22.07
CA PRO A 492 6.08 3.62 -21.17
C PRO A 492 5.91 3.18 -19.71
N ALA A 493 6.40 4.00 -18.78
CA ALA A 493 6.14 3.78 -17.37
C ALA A 493 4.62 3.81 -17.12
N TRP A 494 4.13 2.86 -16.31
CA TRP A 494 2.71 2.78 -16.02
C TRP A 494 2.24 4.01 -15.25
N LYS A 495 0.94 4.27 -15.35
CA LYS A 495 0.23 5.26 -14.57
C LYS A 495 -1.00 4.61 -13.97
N PRO A 496 -1.54 5.16 -12.87
CA PRO A 496 -2.77 4.63 -12.35
C PRO A 496 -3.92 4.79 -13.35
N GLY A 497 -4.73 3.75 -13.46
CA GLY A 497 -5.72 3.58 -14.51
C GLY A 497 -5.23 2.69 -15.67
N ASP A 498 -3.92 2.51 -15.83
CA ASP A 498 -3.39 1.60 -16.85
C ASP A 498 -3.71 0.14 -16.53
N ILE A 499 -3.80 -0.68 -17.58
CA ILE A 499 -4.03 -2.11 -17.50
C ILE A 499 -2.80 -2.87 -18.00
N VAL A 500 -2.25 -3.73 -17.14
CA VAL A 500 -1.20 -4.68 -17.51
C VAL A 500 -1.85 -6.01 -17.91
N GLY A 501 -1.56 -6.48 -19.13
CA GLY A 501 -1.98 -7.79 -19.62
C GLY A 501 -0.86 -8.82 -19.48
N CYS A 502 -1.18 -10.01 -18.98
CA CYS A 502 -0.22 -11.08 -18.76
C CYS A 502 -0.67 -12.34 -19.49
N LEU A 503 0.07 -12.74 -20.53
CA LEU A 503 -0.17 -13.95 -21.32
C LEU A 503 0.92 -14.99 -21.05
N ILE A 504 0.53 -16.25 -20.90
CA ILE A 504 1.44 -17.40 -20.94
C ILE A 504 0.94 -18.42 -21.97
N ASP A 505 1.83 -18.83 -22.86
CA ASP A 505 1.59 -19.83 -23.89
C ASP A 505 2.53 -21.02 -23.66
N PHE A 506 1.97 -22.14 -23.21
CA PHE A 506 2.71 -23.36 -22.94
C PHE A 506 3.12 -24.10 -24.22
N ASP A 507 2.40 -23.91 -25.31
CA ASP A 507 2.64 -24.58 -26.60
C ASP A 507 3.85 -23.95 -27.30
N ARG A 508 3.90 -22.61 -27.31
CA ARG A 508 5.02 -21.82 -27.84
C ARG A 508 6.13 -21.58 -26.81
N ARG A 509 5.88 -21.92 -25.54
CA ARG A 509 6.80 -21.72 -24.41
C ARG A 509 7.23 -20.26 -24.28
N GLU A 510 6.26 -19.36 -24.26
CA GLU A 510 6.50 -17.93 -24.17
C GLU A 510 5.54 -17.23 -23.20
N VAL A 511 6.04 -16.14 -22.62
CA VAL A 511 5.27 -15.18 -21.82
C VAL A 511 5.25 -13.86 -22.57
N ILE A 512 4.09 -13.22 -22.65
CA ILE A 512 3.94 -11.91 -23.29
C ILE A 512 3.25 -10.97 -22.29
N PHE A 513 3.90 -9.85 -22.00
CA PHE A 513 3.30 -8.78 -21.23
C PHE A 513 2.82 -7.66 -22.15
N SER A 514 1.74 -6.98 -21.78
CA SER A 514 1.24 -5.80 -22.49
C SER A 514 0.86 -4.70 -21.52
N LEU A 515 0.90 -3.45 -21.98
CA LEU A 515 0.38 -2.29 -21.25
C LEU A 515 -0.67 -1.61 -22.13
N ASN A 516 -1.92 -1.55 -21.67
CA ASN A 516 -3.08 -1.06 -22.42
C ASN A 516 -3.19 -1.69 -23.82
N GLY A 517 -2.98 -3.01 -23.91
CA GLY A 517 -2.99 -3.78 -25.16
C GLY A 517 -1.74 -3.66 -26.03
N ARG A 518 -0.75 -2.82 -25.65
CA ARG A 518 0.54 -2.74 -26.34
C ARG A 518 1.50 -3.83 -25.83
N SER A 519 1.55 -4.94 -26.58
CA SER A 519 2.39 -6.10 -26.26
C SER A 519 3.89 -5.83 -26.42
N LEU A 520 4.68 -6.43 -25.53
CA LEU A 520 6.13 -6.58 -25.67
C LEU A 520 6.49 -7.82 -26.50
N ASP A 521 7.78 -7.98 -26.81
CA ASP A 521 8.30 -9.18 -27.48
C ASP A 521 8.16 -10.43 -26.59
N PRO A 522 7.91 -11.62 -27.16
CA PRO A 522 7.75 -12.84 -26.39
C PRO A 522 9.01 -13.27 -25.61
N LEU A 523 8.80 -13.62 -24.34
CA LEU A 523 9.85 -14.00 -23.39
C LEU A 523 9.86 -15.51 -23.17
N ARG A 524 10.99 -16.17 -23.43
CA ARG A 524 11.13 -17.64 -23.30
C ARG A 524 11.97 -18.09 -22.10
N LYS A 525 12.55 -17.16 -21.35
CA LYS A 525 13.48 -17.45 -20.24
C LYS A 525 12.84 -18.36 -19.17
N LEU A 526 11.57 -18.12 -18.85
CA LEU A 526 10.80 -18.91 -17.88
C LEU A 526 10.84 -20.42 -18.17
N PHE A 527 10.78 -20.81 -19.45
CA PHE A 527 10.76 -22.22 -19.87
C PHE A 527 12.15 -22.82 -20.12
N SER A 528 13.21 -22.03 -19.98
CA SER A 528 14.59 -22.44 -20.28
C SER A 528 15.38 -22.92 -19.06
N SER A 529 14.93 -22.59 -17.85
CA SER A 529 15.76 -22.68 -16.64
C SER A 529 15.42 -23.83 -15.69
N THR A 530 14.35 -24.58 -15.94
CA THR A 530 13.97 -25.72 -15.06
C THR A 530 14.52 -27.05 -15.57
N SER A 531 15.48 -27.60 -14.82
CA SER A 531 16.06 -28.93 -15.03
C SER A 531 15.11 -30.08 -14.67
N ALA A 532 14.03 -29.80 -13.95
CA ALA A 532 12.95 -30.74 -13.61
C ALA A 532 11.59 -30.24 -14.14
N PRO A 533 10.64 -31.14 -14.47
CA PRO A 533 9.29 -30.73 -14.87
C PRO A 533 8.59 -29.95 -13.75
N ILE A 534 7.99 -28.82 -14.09
CA ILE A 534 7.15 -28.05 -13.15
C ILE A 534 5.79 -28.75 -13.09
N THR A 535 5.55 -29.52 -12.04
CA THR A 535 4.30 -30.28 -11.85
C THR A 535 3.17 -29.42 -11.31
N ASP A 536 3.49 -28.40 -10.52
CA ASP A 536 2.50 -27.60 -9.78
C ASP A 536 1.98 -26.39 -10.57
N GLY A 537 2.41 -26.26 -11.83
CA GLY A 537 2.05 -25.18 -12.75
C GLY A 537 2.50 -23.79 -12.32
N TYR A 538 1.95 -22.80 -13.02
CA TYR A 538 2.18 -21.38 -12.80
C TYR A 538 0.90 -20.69 -12.34
N PHE A 539 1.06 -19.77 -11.41
CA PHE A 539 0.02 -18.92 -10.86
C PHE A 539 0.25 -17.49 -11.37
N ALA A 540 -0.83 -16.74 -11.55
CA ALA A 540 -0.72 -15.28 -11.55
C ALA A 540 -0.24 -14.83 -10.17
N ALA A 541 0.73 -13.93 -10.16
CA ALA A 541 1.43 -13.52 -8.95
C ALA A 541 1.84 -12.05 -9.03
N ALA A 542 2.00 -11.42 -7.86
CA ALA A 542 2.57 -10.09 -7.79
C ALA A 542 3.33 -9.83 -6.49
N SER A 543 4.26 -8.88 -6.56
CA SER A 543 4.96 -8.29 -5.42
C SER A 543 4.78 -6.78 -5.37
N PHE A 544 4.72 -6.24 -4.16
CA PHE A 544 4.33 -4.86 -3.85
C PHE A 544 5.34 -4.21 -2.93
N MET A 545 5.89 -3.07 -3.35
CA MET A 545 6.58 -2.17 -2.44
C MET A 545 5.58 -1.41 -1.58
N SER A 546 6.07 -0.63 -0.60
CA SER A 546 5.21 0.20 0.25
C SER A 546 4.31 1.13 -0.54
N TYR A 547 3.07 1.23 -0.07
CA TYR A 547 2.01 2.10 -0.57
C TYR A 547 1.53 1.78 -1.99
N GLN A 548 1.76 0.54 -2.46
CA GLN A 548 1.34 0.12 -3.79
C GLN A 548 0.04 -0.68 -3.78
N HIS A 549 -0.77 -0.52 -4.83
CA HIS A 549 -2.12 -1.08 -4.95
C HIS A 549 -2.44 -1.43 -6.41
N CYS A 550 -3.02 -2.62 -6.62
CA CYS A 550 -3.61 -2.99 -7.90
C CYS A 550 -4.85 -3.89 -7.73
N ARG A 551 -5.61 -4.07 -8.82
CA ARG A 551 -6.77 -4.98 -8.91
C ARG A 551 -6.58 -5.99 -10.02
N PHE A 552 -6.81 -7.27 -9.74
CA PHE A 552 -6.71 -8.36 -10.70
C PHE A 552 -8.07 -8.66 -11.35
N ASN A 553 -8.04 -8.88 -12.66
CA ASN A 553 -9.12 -9.46 -13.41
C ASN A 553 -8.67 -10.81 -13.95
N PHE A 554 -9.17 -11.89 -13.33
CA PHE A 554 -8.92 -13.27 -13.75
C PHE A 554 -9.89 -13.76 -14.84
N GLY A 555 -10.70 -12.85 -15.41
CA GLY A 555 -11.76 -13.15 -16.37
C GLY A 555 -13.15 -13.19 -15.76
N SER A 556 -13.32 -12.67 -14.54
CA SER A 556 -14.64 -12.54 -13.89
C SER A 556 -15.47 -11.40 -14.48
N ILE A 557 -14.80 -10.44 -15.12
CA ILE A 557 -15.40 -9.42 -15.97
C ILE A 557 -14.65 -9.38 -17.32
N PRO A 558 -15.27 -8.87 -18.41
CA PRO A 558 -14.60 -8.76 -19.71
C PRO A 558 -13.27 -8.01 -19.63
N PHE A 559 -12.25 -8.52 -20.32
CA PHE A 559 -10.96 -7.85 -20.44
C PHE A 559 -11.08 -6.55 -21.23
N ARG A 560 -10.37 -5.52 -20.79
CA ARG A 560 -10.36 -4.21 -21.46
C ARG A 560 -9.49 -4.23 -22.72
N TYR A 561 -8.40 -4.97 -22.67
CA TYR A 561 -7.42 -5.12 -23.75
C TYR A 561 -7.10 -6.61 -23.96
N PRO A 562 -8.02 -7.39 -24.53
CA PRO A 562 -7.76 -8.80 -24.84
C PRO A 562 -6.57 -8.96 -25.80
N PRO A 563 -5.78 -10.04 -25.68
CA PRO A 563 -4.58 -10.24 -26.47
C PRO A 563 -4.93 -10.47 -27.95
N THR A 564 -4.29 -9.72 -28.84
CA THR A 564 -4.47 -9.82 -30.30
C THR A 564 -3.41 -10.68 -30.99
N THR A 565 -2.38 -11.09 -30.25
CA THR A 565 -1.24 -11.87 -30.75
C THR A 565 -1.49 -13.37 -30.82
N VAL A 566 -2.61 -13.84 -30.27
CA VAL A 566 -3.01 -15.26 -30.24
C VAL A 566 -4.44 -15.42 -30.77
N GLU A 567 -4.73 -16.57 -31.39
CA GLU A 567 -6.06 -16.86 -31.95
C GLU A 567 -7.09 -17.19 -30.86
N SER A 568 -6.67 -17.87 -29.80
CA SER A 568 -7.51 -18.20 -28.65
C SER A 568 -6.71 -18.27 -27.36
N TYR A 569 -7.38 -18.01 -26.24
CA TYR A 569 -6.82 -18.08 -24.89
C TYR A 569 -7.93 -18.48 -23.91
N LYS A 570 -7.53 -18.99 -22.74
CA LYS A 570 -8.41 -19.31 -21.62
C LYS A 570 -8.30 -18.25 -20.53
N THR A 571 -9.37 -18.11 -19.75
CA THR A 571 -9.38 -17.26 -18.56
C THR A 571 -9.36 -18.11 -17.30
N PHE A 572 -8.75 -17.61 -16.24
CA PHE A 572 -8.70 -18.30 -14.97
C PHE A 572 -10.11 -18.54 -14.41
N ASN A 573 -10.98 -17.53 -14.47
CA ASN A 573 -12.32 -17.59 -13.85
C ASN A 573 -13.28 -18.55 -14.55
N GLU A 574 -13.05 -18.89 -15.82
CA GLU A 574 -13.83 -19.88 -16.57
C GLU A 574 -13.52 -21.32 -16.13
N TYR A 575 -12.27 -21.60 -15.74
CA TYR A 575 -11.78 -22.96 -15.46
C TYR A 575 -11.47 -23.22 -13.98
N GLY A 576 -11.27 -22.16 -13.20
CA GLY A 576 -11.04 -22.25 -11.77
C GLY A 576 -12.32 -22.59 -11.01
N TYR A 577 -12.13 -22.96 -9.75
CA TYR A 577 -13.21 -23.22 -8.83
C TYR A 577 -12.76 -22.85 -7.42
N LEU A 578 -13.65 -22.23 -6.66
CA LEU A 578 -13.51 -22.00 -5.23
C LEU A 578 -14.81 -22.44 -4.56
N SER A 579 -14.69 -23.19 -3.48
CA SER A 579 -15.81 -23.41 -2.57
C SER A 579 -16.20 -22.11 -1.85
N ASP A 580 -17.41 -22.04 -1.30
CA ASP A 580 -17.89 -20.83 -0.61
C ASP A 580 -16.97 -20.44 0.56
N ASP A 581 -16.45 -21.41 1.31
CA ASP A 581 -15.49 -21.18 2.39
C ASP A 581 -14.15 -20.62 1.87
N GLU A 582 -13.71 -21.07 0.70
CA GLU A 582 -12.47 -20.58 0.09
C GLU A 582 -12.61 -19.16 -0.46
N LYS A 583 -13.83 -18.70 -0.80
CA LYS A 583 -14.08 -17.32 -1.28
C LYS A 583 -14.03 -16.27 -0.16
N LEU A 584 -14.03 -16.69 1.10
CA LEU A 584 -14.07 -15.78 2.25
C LEU A 584 -12.68 -15.29 2.66
N ILE A 585 -12.41 -14.01 2.42
CA ILE A 585 -11.23 -13.32 2.95
C ILE A 585 -11.54 -12.81 4.36
N LEU A 586 -11.19 -13.60 5.38
CA LEU A 586 -11.50 -13.27 6.77
C LEU A 586 -10.45 -12.35 7.41
N PRO A 587 -10.87 -11.32 8.19
CA PRO A 587 -9.98 -10.57 9.06
C PRO A 587 -9.21 -11.45 10.06
N LYS A 588 -8.02 -10.99 10.46
CA LYS A 588 -7.12 -11.75 11.36
C LYS A 588 -7.80 -12.14 12.68
N TYR A 589 -8.59 -11.26 13.29
CA TYR A 589 -9.26 -11.58 14.55
C TYR A 589 -10.33 -12.68 14.40
N LYS A 590 -11.02 -12.75 13.26
CA LYS A 590 -11.95 -13.84 12.93
C LYS A 590 -11.22 -15.15 12.66
N LYS A 591 -10.12 -15.11 11.92
CA LYS A 591 -9.25 -16.29 11.74
C LYS A 591 -8.78 -16.84 13.10
N LEU A 592 -8.34 -15.96 14.01
CA LEU A 592 -7.95 -16.34 15.37
C LEU A 592 -9.12 -16.88 16.21
N GLU A 593 -10.32 -16.32 16.07
CA GLU A 593 -11.53 -16.82 16.72
C GLU A 593 -11.88 -18.24 16.24
N LEU A 594 -11.83 -18.48 14.92
CA LEU A 594 -12.03 -19.81 14.33
C LEU A 594 -10.99 -20.80 14.85
N LEU A 595 -9.70 -20.44 14.83
CA LEU A 595 -8.63 -21.28 15.37
C LEU A 595 -8.83 -21.61 16.86
N ARG A 596 -9.31 -20.65 17.67
CA ARG A 596 -9.64 -20.87 19.09
C ARG A 596 -10.88 -21.75 19.29
N SER A 597 -11.76 -21.80 18.29
CA SER A 597 -12.99 -22.60 18.34
C SER A 597 -12.77 -24.07 17.91
N ILE A 598 -11.62 -24.39 17.32
CA ILE A 598 -11.23 -25.76 16.99
C ILE A 598 -11.14 -26.57 18.30
N LYS A 599 -12.05 -27.52 18.46
CA LYS A 599 -12.04 -28.46 19.58
C LYS A 599 -11.00 -29.53 19.29
N ILE A 600 -9.82 -29.37 19.88
CA ILE A 600 -8.80 -30.42 19.91
C ILE A 600 -9.30 -31.53 20.81
N SER A 601 -9.49 -32.72 20.27
CA SER A 601 -9.82 -33.90 21.05
C SER A 601 -8.63 -34.29 21.92
N GLU A 602 -8.87 -34.83 23.12
CA GLU A 602 -7.80 -35.46 23.92
C GLU A 602 -7.15 -36.65 23.20
N GLN A 603 -7.80 -37.16 22.15
CA GLN A 603 -7.29 -38.22 21.29
C GLN A 603 -6.49 -37.70 20.09
N ASP A 604 -6.35 -36.39 19.88
CA ASP A 604 -5.58 -35.85 18.75
C ASP A 604 -4.10 -35.71 19.10
N CYS A 605 -3.24 -35.80 18.08
CA CYS A 605 -1.82 -35.56 18.25
C CYS A 605 -1.57 -34.12 18.69
N ILE A 606 -0.83 -33.94 19.78
CA ILE A 606 -0.47 -32.64 20.36
C ILE A 606 0.38 -31.79 19.39
N LEU A 607 1.05 -32.41 18.41
CA LEU A 607 1.93 -31.71 17.48
C LEU A 607 1.25 -31.27 16.18
N CYS A 608 0.61 -32.20 15.45
CA CYS A 608 -0.05 -31.84 14.21
C CYS A 608 -1.53 -31.51 14.40
N VAL A 609 -2.19 -32.09 15.41
CA VAL A 609 -3.65 -32.01 15.61
C VAL A 609 -4.45 -32.61 14.44
N ASP A 610 -3.77 -33.16 13.43
CA ASP A 610 -4.38 -33.73 12.22
C ASP A 610 -4.70 -35.23 12.36
N ASP A 611 -3.94 -35.94 13.17
CA ASP A 611 -4.00 -37.40 13.32
C ASP A 611 -4.27 -37.81 14.77
N LYS A 612 -4.86 -38.99 14.96
CA LYS A 612 -5.09 -39.57 16.30
C LYS A 612 -3.75 -39.83 17.01
N ALA A 613 -3.66 -39.39 18.26
CA ALA A 613 -2.59 -39.70 19.19
C ALA A 613 -2.61 -41.20 19.55
N ASN A 614 -1.81 -41.97 18.84
CA ASN A 614 -1.73 -43.42 18.99
C ASN A 614 -0.33 -43.92 19.36
N ILE A 615 0.62 -43.05 19.72
CA ILE A 615 1.98 -43.43 20.10
C ILE A 615 2.27 -43.09 21.56
N MET A 616 2.95 -44.03 22.23
CA MET A 616 3.60 -43.87 23.52
C MET A 616 5.12 -43.94 23.36
N PHE A 617 5.84 -43.00 23.97
CA PHE A 617 7.31 -43.02 24.01
C PHE A 617 7.84 -43.78 25.22
N LYS A 618 8.86 -44.63 25.05
CA LYS A 618 9.57 -45.26 26.15
C LYS A 618 11.00 -44.74 26.28
N PRO A 619 11.55 -44.64 27.52
CA PRO A 619 10.98 -45.14 28.78
C PRO A 619 10.00 -44.19 29.50
N CYS A 620 9.81 -42.96 29.01
CA CYS A 620 9.04 -41.92 29.73
C CYS A 620 7.52 -42.11 29.78
N GLN A 621 6.97 -43.03 28.98
CA GLN A 621 5.54 -43.37 28.87
C GLN A 621 4.60 -42.24 28.46
N HIS A 622 5.11 -41.08 28.04
CA HIS A 622 4.28 -39.99 27.52
C HIS A 622 3.59 -40.38 26.22
N THR A 623 2.29 -40.04 26.14
CA THR A 623 1.38 -40.24 25.01
C THR A 623 0.99 -38.89 24.39
N GLY A 624 0.11 -38.89 23.38
CA GLY A 624 -0.34 -37.65 22.73
C GLY A 624 0.27 -37.37 21.36
N PHE A 625 0.88 -38.38 20.71
CA PHE A 625 1.56 -38.22 19.42
C PHE A 625 1.01 -39.20 18.39
N CYS A 626 0.81 -38.77 17.15
CA CYS A 626 0.57 -39.68 16.04
C CYS A 626 1.89 -40.30 15.55
N GLU A 627 1.79 -41.36 14.77
CA GLU A 627 2.93 -42.07 14.20
C GLU A 627 3.87 -41.17 13.39
N GLN A 628 3.32 -40.32 12.50
CA GLN A 628 4.14 -39.46 11.62
C GLN A 628 4.92 -38.39 12.38
N CYS A 629 4.30 -37.79 13.41
CA CYS A 629 4.97 -36.81 14.25
C CYS A 629 5.99 -37.47 15.18
N ALA A 630 5.66 -38.64 15.73
CA ALA A 630 6.55 -39.41 16.59
C ALA A 630 7.88 -39.79 15.90
N LEU A 631 7.84 -40.11 14.59
CA LEU A 631 9.03 -40.46 13.80
C LEU A 631 10.03 -39.31 13.64
N LYS A 632 9.58 -38.06 13.76
CA LYS A 632 10.42 -36.86 13.58
C LYS A 632 11.09 -36.38 14.88
N LEU A 633 10.89 -37.09 15.99
CA LEU A 633 11.33 -36.67 17.32
C LEU A 633 12.38 -37.63 17.87
N ASP A 634 13.53 -37.11 18.28
CA ASP A 634 14.57 -37.88 18.99
C ASP A 634 14.43 -37.77 20.52
N LEU A 635 13.82 -36.68 20.99
CA LEU A 635 13.54 -36.42 22.41
C LEU A 635 12.04 -36.22 22.63
N CYS A 636 11.53 -36.70 23.77
CA CYS A 636 10.15 -36.50 24.18
C CYS A 636 9.87 -35.00 24.38
N PRO A 637 8.89 -34.39 23.70
CA PRO A 637 8.59 -32.96 23.85
C PRO A 637 8.12 -32.57 25.27
N ILE A 638 7.58 -33.53 26.02
CA ILE A 638 7.01 -33.29 27.36
C ILE A 638 8.11 -33.28 28.44
N CYS A 639 8.97 -34.30 28.47
CA CYS A 639 9.99 -34.45 29.52
C CYS A 639 11.44 -34.34 29.05
N ARG A 640 11.65 -34.13 27.73
CA ARG A 640 12.97 -34.02 27.08
C ARG A 640 13.87 -35.25 27.22
N SER A 641 13.33 -36.40 27.63
CA SER A 641 14.05 -37.67 27.69
C SER A 641 14.23 -38.25 26.29
N GLU A 642 15.33 -38.98 26.09
CA GLU A 642 15.62 -39.69 24.84
C GLU A 642 14.57 -40.77 24.54
N ILE A 643 14.08 -40.78 23.29
CA ILE A 643 13.07 -41.73 22.84
C ILE A 643 13.77 -43.00 22.36
N GLN A 644 13.66 -44.07 23.14
CA GLN A 644 14.28 -45.36 22.82
C GLN A 644 13.35 -46.26 22.00
N GLU A 645 12.05 -46.21 22.28
CA GLU A 645 11.04 -47.02 21.59
C GLU A 645 9.75 -46.20 21.43
N ARG A 646 9.05 -46.42 20.32
CA ARG A 646 7.74 -45.82 19.98
C ARG A 646 6.73 -46.95 19.85
N SER A 647 5.84 -47.10 20.82
CA SER A 647 4.85 -48.19 20.84
C SER A 647 3.46 -47.65 20.50
N ILE A 648 2.74 -48.35 19.61
CA ILE A 648 1.36 -48.03 19.27
C ILE A 648 0.46 -48.36 20.46
N ILE A 649 -0.39 -47.42 20.84
CA ILE A 649 -1.45 -47.56 21.83
C ILE A 649 -2.68 -48.07 21.08
N THR A 650 -3.00 -49.35 21.26
CA THR A 650 -4.27 -49.92 20.81
C THR A 650 -5.29 -49.73 21.92
N ASP A 651 -6.43 -49.11 21.62
CA ASP A 651 -7.57 -48.98 22.55
C ASP A 651 -8.06 -50.34 23.08
#